data_AF-A0A7K4IFX9-F1
#
_entry.id   AF-A0A7K4IFX9-F1
#
_cell.length_a   1.000
_cell.length_b   1.000
_cell.length_c   1.000
_cell.angle_alpha   90.00
_cell.angle_beta   90.00
_cell.angle_gamma   90.00
#
_symmetry.space_group_name_H-M   'P 1'
#
loop_
_entity.id
_entity.type
_entity.pdbx_description
1 polymer ?
#
loop_
_entity_poly.entity_id
_entity_poly.type
_entity_poly.pdbx_seq_one_letter_code
_entity_poly.pdbx_strand_id
1 'polypeptide(L)'
;MSSSWMLKTRQMSEAGRETLLREALATHMRSPRDRQLVSSMLGDPRPLEDILSFFGSFYLYNYQGVRLLSMAEVQELDTQKTDEVGKEERRQLELEIRQLLGDLQSQELHVARLACEFNIAICDMAGGPTGSQHDLITRVTEKVLEVVWKIPKDYSPNAVLDLVGIITGWADEWRKELYVKASGLKETSMSLRDELLREHEHEVVETSILKKLIVKTRGRFTHQTQHKEGPPLDAKALGEISSAIVDRFTRLRPNIDAFRLANELKLSVIEALELEFEAPTTIDDFERRMSDVIAEQLAQLIEANPKTVNELIGILVGIDSGEVQSALRTGGIRNPADLVTVLRHKEEARPESAPGEGRSREELEAIERSLKTLEKLEETLERPVKGMLKARGLRSEELDKITVELLTKDRRGLLGIEKQVLDELQKKTRVPSPEEVVQLIETRKMVQAGGLGDLGPTSASEMSQRRLHDETAVALKLDLVWHLMIGLLTNLTRVVETYIRSKQDLLRGKALLKTIYTEAQSEFQYLREEVLIDLMAMRIYEMKCIHPTLDAPTIVGWMHARLSSTKMSVAAEDLKTSPSPVFEGVVSSPLKLDGLEFDNYAIAYDLMHRFLRTQRREILAKEEFMLDMKREEAAAAESRKKSLDVLLFIYTKAHTVFRAISRVGTKGLEWSAADDSKCSNLLSFYVNVNRGRPVCQVCGDTPSTDACTIHGKANVTSSNDIDNISVFVMRAISDIKSGLIGPTAKPCTWEEARGIVQRVLTNLKRRGKITSKTSVRALLPGDINYVVGPAIAEVIGTYFNESLRYAARGADRG
;
A
#
# COMPACT_ATOMS: atom_id res chain seq x y z
N MET A 1 -11.48 -5.99 -20.34
CA MET A 1 -10.50 -7.07 -20.56
C MET A 1 -9.76 -7.33 -19.26
N SER A 2 -9.58 -8.58 -18.85
CA SER A 2 -8.78 -8.90 -17.65
C SER A 2 -7.33 -8.52 -17.90
N SER A 3 -6.68 -7.89 -16.91
CA SER A 3 -5.28 -7.45 -16.90
C SER A 3 -4.26 -8.60 -16.86
N SER A 4 -4.63 -9.77 -17.36
CA SER A 4 -3.82 -10.98 -17.32
C SER A 4 -2.92 -11.06 -18.54
N TRP A 5 -1.63 -10.82 -18.34
CA TRP A 5 -0.55 -11.26 -19.23
C TRP A 5 -0.78 -12.71 -19.69
N MET A 6 -0.74 -12.94 -21.00
CA MET A 6 -0.79 -14.28 -21.58
C MET A 6 0.58 -14.96 -21.45
N LEU A 7 1.64 -14.21 -21.76
CA LEU A 7 3.05 -14.60 -21.71
C LEU A 7 3.71 -13.93 -20.50
N LYS A 8 3.58 -14.57 -19.33
CA LYS A 8 4.20 -14.11 -18.08
C LYS A 8 5.60 -14.69 -17.94
N THR A 9 6.60 -13.85 -17.69
CA THR A 9 7.87 -14.34 -17.18
C THR A 9 7.69 -14.81 -15.73
N ARG A 10 8.61 -15.65 -15.24
CA ARG A 10 8.66 -16.04 -13.81
C ARG A 10 8.73 -14.82 -12.88
N GLN A 11 9.35 -13.76 -13.35
CA GLN A 11 9.57 -12.49 -12.66
C GLN A 11 8.27 -11.67 -12.50
N MET A 12 7.29 -11.86 -13.39
CA MET A 12 5.98 -11.21 -13.37
C MET A 12 4.90 -11.97 -12.59
N SER A 13 5.30 -12.99 -11.83
CA SER A 13 4.43 -13.68 -10.86
C SER A 13 4.04 -12.73 -9.70
N GLU A 14 2.94 -13.01 -8.97
CA GLU A 14 2.40 -12.08 -7.97
C GLU A 14 3.42 -11.62 -6.91
N ALA A 15 4.31 -12.51 -6.47
CA ALA A 15 5.38 -12.15 -5.53
C ALA A 15 6.48 -11.29 -6.17
N GLY A 16 6.71 -11.44 -7.49
CA GLY A 16 7.76 -10.74 -8.21
C GLY A 16 7.37 -9.37 -8.77
N ARG A 17 6.07 -9.14 -8.99
CA ARG A 17 5.53 -7.91 -9.60
C ARG A 17 5.96 -6.64 -8.91
N GLU A 18 6.04 -6.64 -7.58
CA GLU A 18 6.44 -5.46 -6.80
C GLU A 18 7.95 -5.40 -6.55
N THR A 19 8.66 -6.49 -6.81
CA THR A 19 10.09 -6.61 -6.53
C THR A 19 10.94 -6.07 -7.68
N LEU A 20 10.51 -6.29 -8.93
CA LEU A 20 11.20 -5.79 -10.12
C LEU A 20 10.47 -4.58 -10.68
N LEU A 21 10.92 -3.39 -10.28
CA LEU A 21 10.23 -2.13 -10.52
C LEU A 21 9.95 -1.82 -11.99
N ARG A 22 10.83 -2.18 -12.93
CA ARG A 22 10.56 -2.02 -14.37
C ARG A 22 9.32 -2.82 -14.82
N GLU A 23 9.12 -4.01 -14.27
CA GLU A 23 7.99 -4.90 -14.58
C GLU A 23 6.74 -4.46 -13.82
N ALA A 24 6.92 -3.94 -12.59
CA ALA A 24 5.87 -3.28 -11.81
C ALA A 24 5.29 -2.10 -12.59
N LEU A 25 6.14 -1.17 -13.04
CA LEU A 25 5.75 0.02 -13.79
C LEU A 25 4.98 -0.35 -15.05
N ALA A 26 5.50 -1.29 -15.86
CA ALA A 26 4.79 -1.78 -17.04
C ALA A 26 3.45 -2.47 -16.71
N THR A 27 3.40 -3.27 -15.65
CA THR A 27 2.17 -3.95 -15.21
C THR A 27 1.10 -2.95 -14.77
N HIS A 28 1.49 -1.90 -14.04
CA HIS A 28 0.57 -0.84 -13.63
C HIS A 28 0.15 0.03 -14.81
N MET A 29 1.05 0.37 -15.74
CA MET A 29 0.67 1.11 -16.97
C MET A 29 -0.33 0.32 -17.82
N ARG A 30 -0.22 -1.01 -17.82
CA ARG A 30 -1.16 -1.91 -18.49
C ARG A 30 -2.49 -2.10 -17.74
N SER A 31 -2.53 -1.84 -16.44
CA SER A 31 -3.71 -2.09 -15.59
C SER A 31 -4.89 -1.19 -16.01
N PRO A 32 -6.05 -1.75 -16.40
CA PRO A 32 -7.21 -0.94 -16.81
C PRO A 32 -7.67 0.03 -15.71
N ARG A 33 -7.55 -0.39 -14.43
CA ARG A 33 -7.87 0.45 -13.28
C ARG A 33 -6.96 1.67 -13.23
N ASP A 34 -5.65 1.44 -13.36
CA ASP A 34 -4.66 2.50 -13.17
C ASP A 34 -4.68 3.44 -14.37
N ARG A 35 -4.94 2.93 -15.58
CA ARG A 35 -5.19 3.75 -16.77
C ARG A 35 -6.38 4.68 -16.62
N GLN A 36 -7.50 4.20 -16.10
CA GLN A 36 -8.67 5.05 -15.86
C GLN A 36 -8.32 6.19 -14.89
N LEU A 37 -7.58 5.89 -13.82
CA LEU A 37 -7.11 6.90 -12.88
C LEU A 37 -6.14 7.89 -13.54
N VAL A 38 -5.13 7.38 -14.25
CA VAL A 38 -4.11 8.20 -14.94
C VAL A 38 -4.74 9.08 -16.01
N SER A 39 -5.62 8.55 -16.85
CA SER A 39 -6.37 9.29 -17.88
C SER A 39 -7.20 10.42 -17.26
N SER A 40 -7.93 10.13 -16.17
CA SER A 40 -8.71 11.16 -15.46
C SER A 40 -7.85 12.28 -14.86
N MET A 41 -6.57 12.01 -14.56
CA MET A 41 -5.65 12.97 -13.96
C MET A 41 -4.84 13.76 -15.00
N LEU A 42 -4.41 13.12 -16.09
CA LEU A 42 -3.65 13.76 -17.17
C LEU A 42 -4.51 14.74 -17.98
N GLY A 43 -5.78 14.39 -18.22
CA GLY A 43 -6.77 15.21 -18.91
C GLY A 43 -6.57 15.29 -20.43
N ASP A 44 -5.34 15.53 -20.89
CA ASP A 44 -5.00 15.78 -22.28
C ASP A 44 -3.88 14.84 -22.80
N PRO A 45 -3.81 14.59 -24.12
CA PRO A 45 -2.68 13.88 -24.75
C PRO A 45 -1.36 14.62 -24.52
N ARG A 46 -0.28 13.86 -24.27
CA ARG A 46 1.07 14.38 -24.01
C ARG A 46 2.13 13.54 -24.71
N PRO A 47 3.35 14.06 -24.93
CA PRO A 47 4.47 13.25 -25.40
C PRO A 47 4.66 11.99 -24.53
N LEU A 48 5.16 10.89 -25.10
CA LEU A 48 5.29 9.62 -24.36
C LEU A 48 6.20 9.76 -23.12
N GLU A 49 7.28 10.53 -23.22
CA GLU A 49 8.20 10.80 -22.10
C GLU A 49 7.50 11.47 -20.91
N ASP A 50 6.58 12.39 -21.21
CA ASP A 50 5.78 13.08 -20.20
C ASP A 50 4.80 12.11 -19.52
N ILE A 51 4.21 11.19 -20.30
CA ILE A 51 3.32 10.13 -19.77
C ILE A 51 4.11 9.20 -18.85
N LEU A 52 5.32 8.77 -19.25
CA LEU A 52 6.20 7.92 -18.45
C LEU A 52 6.61 8.61 -17.14
N SER A 53 7.00 9.88 -17.21
CA SER A 53 7.36 10.69 -16.03
C SER A 53 6.17 10.88 -15.08
N PHE A 54 5.00 11.18 -15.64
CA PHE A 54 3.75 11.25 -14.87
C PHE A 54 3.44 9.91 -14.21
N PHE A 55 3.62 8.81 -14.93
CA PHE A 55 3.38 7.47 -14.40
C PHE A 55 4.33 7.13 -13.25
N GLY A 56 5.61 7.51 -13.35
CA GLY A 56 6.56 7.42 -12.25
C GLY A 56 6.07 8.17 -11.01
N SER A 57 5.55 9.39 -11.18
CA SER A 57 4.99 10.19 -10.08
C SER A 57 3.74 9.55 -9.47
N PHE A 58 2.86 8.99 -10.31
CA PHE A 58 1.66 8.29 -9.92
C PHE A 58 2.00 7.03 -9.11
N TYR A 59 3.00 6.26 -9.56
CA TYR A 59 3.48 5.07 -8.88
C TYR A 59 4.08 5.40 -7.51
N LEU A 60 4.97 6.40 -7.45
CA LEU A 60 5.58 6.84 -6.20
C LEU A 60 4.53 7.34 -5.19
N TYR A 61 3.54 8.09 -5.65
CA TYR A 61 2.50 8.64 -4.79
C TYR A 61 1.50 7.59 -4.29
N ASN A 62 0.98 6.74 -5.17
CA ASN A 62 -0.14 5.85 -4.84
C ASN A 62 0.31 4.49 -4.29
N TYR A 63 1.44 3.96 -4.75
CA TYR A 63 1.92 2.63 -4.34
C TYR A 63 3.07 2.72 -3.36
N GLN A 64 4.02 3.62 -3.61
CA GLN A 64 5.16 3.80 -2.71
C GLN A 64 4.91 4.83 -1.62
N GLY A 65 3.76 5.51 -1.58
CA GLY A 65 3.38 6.44 -0.52
C GLY A 65 4.40 7.57 -0.29
N VAL A 66 5.09 8.01 -1.34
CA VAL A 66 5.97 9.18 -1.29
C VAL A 66 5.10 10.44 -1.22
N ARG A 67 5.33 11.26 -0.20
CA ARG A 67 4.63 12.52 0.05
C ARG A 67 5.64 13.67 0.07
N LEU A 68 5.20 14.84 -0.38
CA LEU A 68 6.01 16.07 -0.43
C LEU A 68 5.56 17.10 0.61
N LEU A 69 4.49 16.82 1.34
CA LEU A 69 3.94 17.66 2.40
C LEU A 69 3.79 16.85 3.68
N SER A 70 3.90 17.52 4.82
CA SER A 70 3.81 16.87 6.13
C SER A 70 2.35 16.52 6.46
N MET A 71 2.12 15.41 7.16
CA MET A 71 0.75 15.02 7.54
C MET A 71 0.07 16.03 8.48
N ALA A 72 0.84 16.84 9.22
CA ALA A 72 0.32 17.89 10.07
C ALA A 72 -0.34 19.03 9.26
N GLU A 73 0.22 19.37 8.10
CA GLU A 73 -0.36 20.36 7.18
C GLU A 73 -1.63 19.84 6.49
N VAL A 74 -1.83 18.52 6.44
CA VAL A 74 -2.97 17.88 5.77
C VAL A 74 -4.15 17.62 6.71
N GLN A 75 -3.91 17.43 8.02
CA GLN A 75 -4.97 17.08 8.99
C GLN A 75 -6.03 18.18 9.21
N GLU A 76 -5.75 19.42 8.81
CA GLU A 76 -6.69 20.56 8.91
C GLU A 76 -7.48 20.83 7.62
N LEU A 77 -7.30 20.02 6.57
CA LEU A 77 -7.89 20.25 5.26
C LEU A 77 -9.22 19.51 5.08
N ASP A 78 -10.17 20.16 4.40
CA ASP A 78 -11.39 19.52 3.92
C ASP A 78 -11.09 18.53 2.77
N THR A 79 -12.05 17.65 2.45
CA THR A 79 -11.87 16.59 1.45
C THR A 79 -11.55 17.11 0.03
N GLN A 80 -12.01 18.32 -0.33
CA GLN A 80 -11.70 18.91 -1.64
C GLN A 80 -10.26 19.43 -1.68
N LYS A 81 -9.82 20.09 -0.60
CA LYS A 81 -8.43 20.56 -0.46
C LYS A 81 -7.45 19.41 -0.35
N THR A 82 -7.81 18.28 0.26
CA THR A 82 -6.93 17.09 0.27
C THR A 82 -6.70 16.54 -1.14
N ASP A 83 -7.72 16.57 -2.00
CA ASP A 83 -7.59 16.12 -3.40
C ASP A 83 -6.76 17.09 -4.24
N GLU A 84 -6.94 18.39 -4.05
CA GLU A 84 -6.12 19.44 -4.68
C GLU A 84 -4.66 19.34 -4.26
N VAL A 85 -4.40 19.13 -2.97
CA VAL A 85 -3.06 18.90 -2.44
C VAL A 85 -2.45 17.64 -3.05
N GLY A 86 -3.19 16.53 -3.12
CA GLY A 86 -2.70 15.31 -3.75
C GLY A 86 -2.37 15.47 -5.23
N LYS A 87 -3.15 16.28 -5.97
CA LYS A 87 -2.84 16.63 -7.38
C LYS A 87 -1.55 17.45 -7.48
N GLU A 88 -1.39 18.46 -6.62
CA GLU A 88 -0.20 19.29 -6.60
C GLU A 88 1.05 18.51 -6.17
N GLU A 89 0.96 17.60 -5.20
CA GLU A 89 2.07 16.72 -4.82
C GLU A 89 2.52 15.83 -5.99
N ARG A 90 1.58 15.22 -6.72
CA ARG A 90 1.91 14.42 -7.91
C ARG A 90 2.55 15.26 -9.01
N ARG A 91 2.01 16.45 -9.28
CA ARG A 91 2.59 17.38 -10.26
C ARG A 91 4.02 17.76 -9.90
N GLN A 92 4.31 18.02 -8.63
CA GLN A 92 5.66 18.38 -8.19
C GLN A 92 6.60 17.17 -8.25
N LEU A 93 6.14 15.97 -7.88
CA LEU A 93 6.91 14.74 -8.09
C LEU A 93 7.21 14.51 -9.58
N GLU A 94 6.24 14.74 -10.47
CA GLU A 94 6.43 14.65 -11.92
C GLU A 94 7.53 15.62 -12.40
N LEU A 95 7.53 16.88 -11.94
CA LEU A 95 8.56 17.86 -12.28
C LEU A 95 9.95 17.45 -11.76
N GLU A 96 10.03 16.94 -10.53
CA GLU A 96 11.28 16.41 -9.98
C GLU A 96 11.79 15.22 -10.80
N ILE A 97 10.92 14.27 -11.16
CA ILE A 97 11.27 13.11 -11.99
C ILE A 97 11.78 13.55 -13.36
N ARG A 98 11.10 14.50 -14.02
CA ARG A 98 11.55 15.05 -15.31
C ARG A 98 12.93 15.70 -15.20
N GLN A 99 13.20 16.42 -14.11
CA GLN A 99 14.52 17.03 -13.89
C GLN A 99 15.61 15.96 -13.67
N LEU A 100 15.30 14.85 -13.00
CA LEU A 100 16.24 13.74 -12.80
C LEU A 100 16.45 12.90 -14.06
N LEU A 101 15.42 12.77 -14.89
CA LEU A 101 15.48 12.08 -16.17
C LEU A 101 16.24 12.89 -17.23
N GLY A 102 15.93 14.18 -17.39
CA GLY A 102 16.46 14.96 -18.51
C GLY A 102 16.30 14.21 -19.84
N ASP A 103 17.35 14.14 -20.65
CA ASP A 103 17.32 13.44 -21.95
C ASP A 103 17.60 11.92 -21.84
N LEU A 104 17.67 11.35 -20.63
CA LEU A 104 18.09 9.95 -20.42
C LEU A 104 17.17 8.94 -21.10
N GLN A 105 15.90 9.28 -21.31
CA GLN A 105 14.93 8.39 -21.95
C GLN A 105 15.19 8.28 -23.47
N SER A 106 15.46 9.41 -24.12
CA SER A 106 15.90 9.46 -25.53
C SER A 106 17.27 8.79 -25.73
N GLN A 107 18.18 8.96 -24.77
CA GLN A 107 19.48 8.27 -24.77
C GLN A 107 19.31 6.75 -24.65
N GLU A 108 18.39 6.27 -23.79
CA GLU A 108 18.07 4.84 -23.64
C GLU A 108 17.55 4.23 -24.94
N LEU A 109 16.69 4.95 -25.66
CA LEU A 109 16.15 4.52 -26.95
C LEU A 109 17.25 4.37 -28.01
N HIS A 110 18.14 5.35 -28.11
CA HIS A 110 19.30 5.30 -29.01
C HIS A 110 20.26 4.14 -28.63
N VAL A 111 20.54 3.94 -27.35
CA VAL A 111 21.38 2.82 -26.87
C VAL A 111 20.74 1.46 -27.21
N ALA A 112 19.43 1.32 -27.02
CA ALA A 112 18.70 0.10 -27.37
C ALA A 112 18.77 -0.20 -28.87
N ARG A 113 18.66 0.82 -29.72
CA ARG A 113 18.86 0.72 -31.17
C ARG A 113 20.27 0.25 -31.50
N LEU A 114 21.30 0.90 -30.96
CA LEU A 114 22.70 0.53 -31.18
C LEU A 114 22.98 -0.91 -30.75
N ALA A 115 22.37 -1.36 -29.64
CA ALA A 115 22.48 -2.75 -29.18
C ALA A 115 21.81 -3.74 -30.15
N CYS A 116 20.66 -3.40 -30.73
CA CYS A 116 20.00 -4.23 -31.74
C CYS A 116 20.85 -4.34 -33.01
N GLU A 117 21.34 -3.21 -33.54
CA GLU A 117 22.26 -3.16 -34.69
C GLU A 117 23.53 -3.99 -34.43
N PHE A 118 24.11 -3.87 -33.22
CA PHE A 118 25.26 -4.68 -32.80
C PHE A 118 24.94 -6.17 -32.81
N ASN A 119 23.82 -6.58 -32.17
CA ASN A 119 23.44 -7.98 -32.07
C ASN A 119 23.21 -8.62 -33.44
N ILE A 120 22.57 -7.91 -34.37
CA ILE A 120 22.40 -8.36 -35.76
C ILE A 120 23.76 -8.57 -36.42
N ALA A 121 24.66 -7.58 -36.31
CA ALA A 121 26.00 -7.68 -36.91
C ALA A 121 26.80 -8.86 -36.33
N ILE A 122 26.71 -9.14 -35.03
CA ILE A 122 27.40 -10.30 -34.42
C ILE A 122 26.78 -11.63 -34.88
N CYS A 123 25.46 -11.70 -35.08
CA CYS A 123 24.83 -12.90 -35.65
C CYS A 123 25.42 -13.21 -37.04
N ASP A 124 25.54 -12.20 -37.90
CA ASP A 124 26.11 -12.37 -39.24
C ASP A 124 27.58 -12.79 -39.20
N MET A 125 28.35 -12.29 -38.22
CA MET A 125 29.75 -12.71 -38.01
C MET A 125 29.86 -14.15 -37.50
N ALA A 126 28.97 -14.56 -36.59
CA ALA A 126 28.97 -15.88 -35.99
C ALA A 126 28.46 -16.99 -36.94
N GLY A 127 27.68 -16.64 -37.96
CA GLY A 127 27.23 -17.54 -39.03
C GLY A 127 28.25 -17.79 -40.16
N GLY A 128 29.40 -17.11 -40.15
CA GLY A 128 30.46 -17.24 -41.17
C GLY A 128 31.40 -18.46 -40.96
N PRO A 129 32.32 -18.74 -41.91
CA PRO A 129 33.28 -19.84 -41.81
C PRO A 129 34.15 -19.72 -40.54
N THR A 130 34.31 -20.83 -39.83
CA THR A 130 34.95 -20.94 -38.51
C THR A 130 36.43 -20.49 -38.55
N GLY A 131 36.69 -19.23 -38.24
CA GLY A 131 38.01 -18.74 -37.86
C GLY A 131 38.43 -19.23 -36.47
N SER A 132 39.66 -18.95 -36.06
CA SER A 132 40.07 -19.26 -34.68
C SER A 132 39.25 -18.42 -33.68
N GLN A 133 39.04 -18.92 -32.46
CA GLN A 133 38.34 -18.18 -31.41
C GLN A 133 39.01 -16.83 -31.11
N HIS A 134 40.33 -16.75 -31.29
CA HIS A 134 41.10 -15.53 -31.11
C HIS A 134 40.77 -14.47 -32.18
N ASP A 135 40.60 -14.88 -33.44
CA ASP A 135 40.20 -13.98 -34.53
C ASP A 135 38.78 -13.46 -34.31
N LEU A 136 37.87 -14.30 -33.80
CA LEU A 136 36.51 -13.89 -33.46
C LEU A 136 36.48 -12.86 -32.33
N ILE A 137 37.25 -13.08 -31.25
CA ILE A 137 37.37 -12.13 -30.14
C ILE A 137 37.90 -10.77 -30.65
N THR A 138 38.88 -10.79 -31.54
CA THR A 138 39.46 -9.56 -32.12
C THR A 138 38.41 -8.78 -32.91
N ARG A 139 37.69 -9.44 -33.82
CA ARG A 139 36.60 -8.82 -34.61
C ARG A 139 35.46 -8.30 -33.74
N VAL A 140 35.08 -9.05 -32.69
CA VAL A 140 34.08 -8.60 -31.71
C VAL A 140 34.58 -7.35 -30.97
N THR A 141 35.86 -7.33 -30.58
CA THR A 141 36.46 -6.17 -29.90
C THR A 141 36.42 -4.92 -30.77
N GLU A 142 36.77 -5.04 -32.05
CA GLU A 142 36.65 -3.95 -33.03
C GLU A 142 35.21 -3.46 -33.15
N LYS A 143 34.24 -4.38 -33.21
CA LYS A 143 32.82 -4.02 -33.31
C LYS A 143 32.27 -3.37 -32.05
N VAL A 144 32.71 -3.80 -30.87
CA VAL A 144 32.36 -3.18 -29.58
C VAL A 144 32.85 -1.73 -29.57
N LEU A 145 34.10 -1.50 -29.95
CA LEU A 145 34.67 -0.15 -30.03
C LEU A 145 33.90 0.72 -31.03
N GLU A 146 33.60 0.20 -32.23
CA GLU A 146 32.82 0.92 -33.24
C GLU A 146 31.48 1.42 -32.68
N VAL A 147 30.71 0.55 -32.03
CA VAL A 147 29.37 0.91 -31.52
C VAL A 147 29.46 1.84 -30.32
N VAL A 148 30.43 1.63 -29.42
CA VAL A 148 30.63 2.54 -28.29
C VAL A 148 31.01 3.96 -28.74
N TRP A 149 31.78 4.09 -29.84
CA TRP A 149 32.11 5.39 -30.43
C TRP A 149 30.92 6.10 -31.10
N LYS A 150 29.81 5.40 -31.38
CA LYS A 150 28.57 6.02 -31.88
C LYS A 150 27.76 6.71 -30.78
N ILE A 151 28.08 6.49 -29.50
CA ILE A 151 27.43 7.18 -28.39
C ILE A 151 27.95 8.63 -28.34
N PRO A 152 27.08 9.65 -28.44
CA PRO A 152 27.48 11.06 -28.38
C PRO A 152 28.17 11.42 -27.06
N LYS A 153 29.08 12.40 -27.10
CA LYS A 153 29.90 12.78 -25.92
C LYS A 153 29.13 13.55 -24.85
N ASP A 154 28.02 14.16 -25.23
CA ASP A 154 27.07 14.88 -24.37
C ASP A 154 26.08 13.94 -23.68
N TYR A 155 26.04 12.66 -24.05
CA TYR A 155 25.24 11.66 -23.35
C TYR A 155 25.79 11.39 -21.95
N SER A 156 24.95 10.81 -21.10
CA SER A 156 25.38 10.31 -19.81
C SER A 156 26.48 9.25 -19.99
N PRO A 157 27.58 9.31 -19.21
CA PRO A 157 28.59 8.25 -19.19
C PRO A 157 28.03 6.85 -18.89
N ASN A 158 26.84 6.76 -18.29
CA ASN A 158 26.16 5.50 -18.02
C ASN A 158 25.60 4.84 -19.30
N ALA A 159 25.36 5.60 -20.38
CA ALA A 159 24.88 5.06 -21.66
C ALA A 159 25.82 3.98 -22.23
N VAL A 160 27.14 4.17 -22.08
CA VAL A 160 28.15 3.17 -22.48
C VAL A 160 28.04 1.91 -21.62
N LEU A 161 27.82 2.06 -20.31
CA LEU A 161 27.70 0.93 -19.39
C LEU A 161 26.42 0.14 -19.67
N ASP A 162 25.32 0.82 -19.98
CA ASP A 162 24.05 0.21 -20.34
C ASP A 162 24.15 -0.57 -21.65
N LEU A 163 24.78 0.02 -22.67
CA LEU A 163 25.11 -0.69 -23.91
C LEU A 163 25.91 -1.97 -23.62
N VAL A 164 26.98 -1.86 -22.83
CA VAL A 164 27.81 -3.01 -22.43
C VAL A 164 26.98 -4.07 -21.70
N GLY A 165 26.12 -3.68 -20.78
CA GLY A 165 25.23 -4.58 -20.05
C GLY A 165 24.29 -5.35 -20.98
N ILE A 166 23.76 -4.69 -22.01
CA ILE A 166 22.85 -5.29 -23.00
C ILE A 166 23.60 -6.24 -23.94
N ILE A 167 24.73 -5.82 -24.53
CA ILE A 167 25.44 -6.64 -25.54
C ILE A 167 26.13 -7.87 -24.93
N THR A 168 26.61 -7.76 -23.68
CA THR A 168 27.21 -8.89 -22.96
C THR A 168 26.15 -9.85 -22.39
N GLY A 169 24.94 -9.37 -22.12
CA GLY A 169 23.87 -10.12 -21.45
C GLY A 169 24.01 -10.17 -19.91
N TRP A 170 25.00 -9.49 -19.33
CA TRP A 170 25.21 -9.46 -17.88
C TRP A 170 24.03 -8.84 -17.12
N ALA A 171 23.38 -7.81 -17.70
CA ALA A 171 22.24 -7.17 -17.06
C ALA A 171 21.09 -8.16 -16.81
N ASP A 172 20.77 -9.01 -17.80
CA ASP A 172 19.70 -10.01 -17.67
C ASP A 172 20.06 -11.13 -16.70
N GLU A 173 21.31 -11.59 -16.71
CA GLU A 173 21.82 -12.58 -15.77
C GLU A 173 21.73 -12.07 -14.32
N TRP A 174 22.29 -10.88 -14.05
CA TRP A 174 22.29 -10.30 -12.71
C TRP A 174 20.90 -9.92 -12.22
N ARG A 175 19.98 -9.53 -13.12
CA ARG A 175 18.59 -9.28 -12.76
C ARG A 175 17.90 -10.56 -12.27
N LYS A 176 18.16 -11.70 -12.92
CA LYS A 176 17.66 -13.01 -12.45
C LYS A 176 18.26 -13.40 -11.10
N GLU A 177 19.55 -13.17 -10.89
CA GLU A 177 20.20 -13.41 -9.58
C GLU A 177 19.59 -12.55 -8.46
N LEU A 178 19.43 -11.25 -8.70
CA LEU A 178 18.88 -10.30 -7.72
C LEU A 178 17.42 -10.62 -7.42
N TYR A 179 16.64 -11.02 -8.42
CA TYR A 179 15.28 -11.52 -8.23
C TYR A 179 15.23 -12.74 -7.31
N VAL A 180 16.08 -13.75 -7.56
CA VAL A 180 16.15 -14.95 -6.71
C VAL A 180 16.49 -14.57 -5.27
N LYS A 181 17.46 -13.68 -5.08
CA LYS A 181 17.82 -13.15 -3.74
C LYS A 181 16.65 -12.44 -3.06
N ALA A 182 15.88 -11.65 -3.80
CA ALA A 182 14.75 -10.89 -3.29
C ALA A 182 13.55 -11.78 -2.93
N SER A 183 13.27 -12.81 -3.75
CA SER A 183 12.20 -13.79 -3.53
C SER A 183 12.50 -14.79 -2.41
N GLY A 184 13.76 -14.89 -1.96
CA GLY A 184 14.15 -15.72 -0.84
C GLY A 184 13.76 -15.06 0.49
N LEU A 185 13.03 -15.77 1.34
CA LEU A 185 12.80 -15.37 2.73
C LEU A 185 14.15 -15.12 3.42
N LYS A 186 14.42 -13.89 3.85
CA LYS A 186 15.52 -13.58 4.77
C LYS A 186 14.98 -13.06 6.08
N GLU A 187 15.05 -13.92 7.08
CA GLU A 187 15.21 -13.49 8.47
C GLU A 187 16.68 -13.66 8.83
N THR A 188 17.35 -12.55 9.11
CA THR A 188 18.58 -12.56 9.90
C THR A 188 18.38 -11.52 10.99
N SER A 189 18.44 -11.97 12.24
CA SER A 189 18.49 -11.11 13.43
C SER A 189 19.81 -10.34 13.44
N MET A 190 19.92 -9.30 12.61
CA MET A 190 21.08 -8.41 12.55
C MET A 190 20.85 -7.19 13.44
N SER A 191 21.94 -6.56 13.90
CA SER A 191 21.83 -5.29 14.61
C SER A 191 21.28 -4.21 13.66
N LEU A 192 20.54 -3.24 14.19
CA LEU A 192 19.98 -2.13 13.38
C LEU A 192 21.08 -1.34 12.64
N ARG A 193 22.29 -1.29 13.22
CA ARG A 193 23.48 -0.69 12.59
C ARG A 193 23.91 -1.46 11.34
N ASP A 194 24.09 -2.78 11.47
CA ASP A 194 24.53 -3.61 10.35
C ASP A 194 23.45 -3.65 9.26
N GLU A 195 22.19 -3.57 9.65
CA GLU A 195 21.06 -3.46 8.72
C GLU A 195 21.07 -2.12 7.97
N LEU A 196 21.41 -1.00 8.60
CA LEU A 196 21.51 0.31 7.94
C LEU A 196 22.65 0.40 6.92
N LEU A 197 23.80 -0.21 7.23
CA LEU A 197 25.00 -0.15 6.37
C LEU A 197 25.04 -1.22 5.28
N ARG A 198 24.12 -2.18 5.30
CA ARG A 198 24.06 -3.24 4.28
C ARG A 198 23.62 -2.67 2.93
N GLU A 199 24.18 -3.21 1.85
CA GLU A 199 23.95 -2.64 0.51
C GLU A 199 22.54 -2.88 -0.07
N HIS A 200 21.66 -3.67 0.57
CA HIS A 200 20.28 -3.98 0.15
C HIS A 200 20.03 -4.00 -1.38
N GLU A 201 20.88 -4.72 -2.12
CA GLU A 201 20.87 -4.71 -3.60
C GLU A 201 19.52 -5.12 -4.23
N HIS A 202 18.74 -5.92 -3.49
CA HIS A 202 17.45 -6.45 -3.91
C HIS A 202 16.33 -5.40 -3.90
N GLU A 203 16.52 -4.27 -3.20
CA GLU A 203 15.55 -3.17 -3.14
C GLU A 203 15.68 -2.21 -4.33
N VAL A 204 16.85 -2.20 -4.98
CA VAL A 204 17.23 -1.27 -6.04
C VAL A 204 18.00 -2.02 -7.13
N VAL A 205 17.28 -2.81 -7.92
CA VAL A 205 17.85 -3.79 -8.84
C VAL A 205 18.61 -3.12 -9.99
N GLU A 206 18.03 -2.11 -10.64
CA GLU A 206 18.67 -1.45 -11.79
C GLU A 206 19.87 -0.59 -11.37
N THR A 207 19.80 0.02 -10.19
CA THR A 207 20.92 0.71 -9.55
C THR A 207 22.05 -0.26 -9.20
N SER A 208 21.71 -1.43 -8.67
CA SER A 208 22.70 -2.47 -8.32
C SER A 208 23.36 -3.07 -9.56
N ILE A 209 22.61 -3.24 -10.65
CA ILE A 209 23.16 -3.65 -11.95
C ILE A 209 24.15 -2.60 -12.46
N LEU A 210 23.80 -1.31 -12.44
CA LEU A 210 24.71 -0.24 -12.82
C LEU A 210 25.98 -0.24 -11.96
N LYS A 211 25.86 -0.40 -10.65
CA LYS A 211 27.01 -0.52 -9.74
C LYS A 211 27.92 -1.69 -10.11
N LYS A 212 27.34 -2.87 -10.37
CA LYS A 212 28.11 -4.05 -10.83
C LYS A 212 28.80 -3.77 -12.18
N LEU A 213 28.14 -3.10 -13.12
CA LEU A 213 28.74 -2.70 -14.40
C LEU A 213 29.93 -1.76 -14.19
N ILE A 214 29.79 -0.74 -13.34
CA ILE A 214 30.87 0.19 -12.99
C ILE A 214 32.05 -0.57 -12.40
N VAL A 215 31.82 -1.44 -11.40
CA VAL A 215 32.90 -2.19 -10.76
C VAL A 215 33.57 -3.16 -11.75
N LYS A 216 32.80 -3.82 -12.60
CA LYS A 216 33.33 -4.79 -13.57
C LYS A 216 34.13 -4.12 -14.69
N THR A 217 33.71 -2.94 -15.13
CA THR A 217 34.38 -2.21 -16.23
C THR A 217 35.49 -1.27 -15.76
N ARG A 218 35.44 -0.78 -14.52
CA ARG A 218 36.38 0.23 -13.98
C ARG A 218 37.17 -0.24 -12.75
N GLY A 219 36.90 -1.45 -12.24
CA GLY A 219 37.55 -2.04 -11.07
C GLY A 219 37.08 -1.50 -9.71
N ARG A 220 36.46 -0.32 -9.66
CA ARG A 220 35.95 0.31 -8.41
C ARG A 220 34.71 1.15 -8.67
N PHE A 221 33.84 1.26 -7.66
CA PHE A 221 32.63 2.07 -7.74
C PHE A 221 32.98 3.56 -7.75
N THR A 222 32.95 4.17 -8.94
CA THR A 222 33.33 5.56 -9.16
C THR A 222 32.44 6.27 -10.16
N HIS A 223 32.06 7.51 -9.83
CA HIS A 223 31.34 8.38 -10.73
C HIS A 223 32.29 8.91 -11.82
N GLN A 224 31.73 9.21 -13.00
CA GLN A 224 32.46 9.83 -14.09
C GLN A 224 31.81 11.18 -14.39
N THR A 225 32.60 12.24 -14.31
CA THR A 225 32.11 13.61 -14.52
C THR A 225 31.97 13.98 -16.00
N GLN A 226 32.80 13.45 -16.90
CA GLN A 226 32.72 13.63 -18.36
C GLN A 226 33.31 12.43 -19.12
N HIS A 227 32.91 12.27 -20.40
CA HIS A 227 33.62 11.38 -21.33
C HIS A 227 35.09 11.82 -21.44
N LYS A 228 36.02 10.95 -21.05
CA LYS A 228 37.46 11.22 -21.20
C LYS A 228 37.79 11.38 -22.69
N GLU A 229 38.80 12.18 -23.04
CA GLU A 229 39.33 12.31 -24.41
C GLU A 229 40.02 11.04 -24.96
N GLY A 230 39.77 9.87 -24.36
CA GLY A 230 40.36 8.58 -24.75
C GLY A 230 39.29 7.49 -24.88
N PRO A 231 39.69 6.24 -25.18
CA PRO A 231 38.74 5.13 -25.30
C PRO A 231 37.95 4.98 -23.99
N PRO A 232 36.62 4.88 -24.05
CA PRO A 232 35.75 4.90 -22.87
C PRO A 232 35.86 3.64 -22.00
N LEU A 233 36.54 2.60 -22.48
CA LEU A 233 36.77 1.33 -21.79
C LEU A 233 38.26 1.01 -21.78
N ASP A 234 38.78 0.49 -20.67
CA ASP A 234 40.16 0.03 -20.61
C ASP A 234 40.38 -1.30 -21.36
N ALA A 235 41.63 -1.62 -21.71
CA ALA A 235 41.95 -2.80 -22.51
C ALA A 235 41.57 -4.13 -21.82
N LYS A 236 41.61 -4.17 -20.48
CA LYS A 236 41.26 -5.38 -19.71
C LYS A 236 39.75 -5.61 -19.77
N ALA A 237 38.96 -4.58 -19.48
CA ALA A 237 37.51 -4.58 -19.57
C ALA A 237 37.05 -4.93 -20.97
N LEU A 238 37.69 -4.38 -22.02
CA LEU A 238 37.39 -4.74 -23.41
C LEU A 238 37.61 -6.24 -23.69
N GLY A 239 38.72 -6.81 -23.21
CA GLY A 239 38.97 -8.25 -23.35
C GLY A 239 37.91 -9.11 -22.66
N GLU A 240 37.49 -8.72 -21.45
CA GLU A 240 36.43 -9.41 -20.70
C GLU A 240 35.06 -9.28 -21.39
N ILE A 241 34.71 -8.09 -21.88
CA ILE A 241 33.48 -7.80 -22.61
C ILE A 241 33.41 -8.64 -23.89
N SER A 242 34.45 -8.61 -24.72
CA SER A 242 34.49 -9.37 -25.97
C SER A 242 34.41 -10.87 -25.73
N SER A 243 35.08 -11.38 -24.69
CA SER A 243 35.00 -12.79 -24.32
C SER A 243 33.60 -13.20 -23.89
N ALA A 244 32.92 -12.36 -23.10
CA ALA A 244 31.54 -12.61 -22.66
C ALA A 244 30.55 -12.60 -23.84
N ILE A 245 30.72 -11.68 -24.80
CA ILE A 245 29.91 -11.63 -26.02
C ILE A 245 30.11 -12.91 -26.83
N VAL A 246 31.36 -13.33 -27.08
CA VAL A 246 31.64 -14.56 -27.81
C VAL A 246 31.04 -15.79 -27.14
N ASP A 247 31.16 -15.92 -25.81
CA ASP A 247 30.56 -17.02 -25.06
C ASP A 247 29.02 -17.02 -25.17
N ARG A 248 28.38 -15.85 -24.99
CA ARG A 248 26.92 -15.67 -25.15
C ARG A 248 26.45 -16.14 -26.53
N PHE A 249 27.07 -15.65 -27.60
CA PHE A 249 26.66 -16.00 -28.96
C PHE A 249 26.99 -17.44 -29.33
N THR A 250 28.03 -18.03 -28.73
CA THR A 250 28.32 -19.46 -28.89
C THR A 250 27.20 -20.32 -28.30
N ARG A 251 26.66 -19.96 -27.13
CA ARG A 251 25.52 -20.65 -26.51
C ARG A 251 24.22 -20.46 -27.30
N LEU A 252 24.07 -19.32 -27.97
CA LEU A 252 22.89 -18.98 -28.77
C LEU A 252 22.89 -19.58 -30.19
N ARG A 253 23.97 -20.24 -30.62
CA ARG A 253 24.08 -20.83 -31.98
C ARG A 253 22.86 -21.62 -32.44
N PRO A 254 22.22 -22.48 -31.61
CA PRO A 254 21.03 -23.22 -32.05
C PRO A 254 19.86 -22.33 -32.50
N ASN A 255 19.76 -21.13 -31.92
CA ASN A 255 18.62 -20.21 -32.10
C ASN A 255 19.08 -18.86 -32.68
N ILE A 256 20.21 -18.83 -33.39
CA ILE A 256 20.85 -17.58 -33.83
C ILE A 256 19.98 -16.81 -34.83
N ASP A 257 19.28 -17.53 -35.71
CA ASP A 257 18.35 -16.94 -36.67
C ASP A 257 17.15 -16.31 -35.96
N ALA A 258 16.54 -17.02 -35.00
CA ALA A 258 15.45 -16.48 -34.20
C ALA A 258 15.89 -15.26 -33.38
N PHE A 259 17.10 -15.28 -32.82
CA PHE A 259 17.67 -14.15 -32.10
C PHE A 259 17.91 -12.95 -33.01
N ARG A 260 18.41 -13.17 -34.24
CA ARG A 260 18.58 -12.12 -35.23
C ARG A 260 17.23 -11.48 -35.60
N LEU A 261 16.23 -12.28 -35.98
CA LEU A 261 14.89 -11.81 -36.33
C LEU A 261 14.24 -11.03 -35.17
N ALA A 262 14.48 -11.44 -33.91
CA ALA A 262 13.99 -10.72 -32.74
C ALA A 262 14.60 -9.31 -32.63
N ASN A 263 15.89 -9.16 -32.93
CA ASN A 263 16.54 -7.84 -32.92
C ASN A 263 16.12 -6.98 -34.12
N GLU A 264 15.83 -7.57 -35.29
CA GLU A 264 15.26 -6.86 -36.45
C GLU A 264 13.86 -6.31 -36.15
N LEU A 265 13.01 -7.12 -35.50
CA LEU A 265 11.70 -6.65 -35.03
C LEU A 265 11.84 -5.53 -33.98
N LYS A 266 12.73 -5.71 -32.98
CA LYS A 266 13.00 -4.69 -31.97
C LYS A 266 13.44 -3.38 -32.59
N LEU A 267 14.32 -3.42 -33.59
CA LEU A 267 14.79 -2.24 -34.31
C LEU A 267 13.62 -1.50 -34.98
N SER A 268 12.76 -2.22 -35.70
CA SER A 268 11.57 -1.64 -36.35
C SER A 268 10.61 -0.99 -35.35
N VAL A 269 10.46 -1.60 -34.16
CA VAL A 269 9.64 -1.05 -33.08
C VAL A 269 10.29 0.19 -32.47
N ILE A 270 11.60 0.20 -32.27
CA ILE A 270 12.32 1.37 -31.74
C ILE A 270 12.22 2.56 -32.70
N GLU A 271 12.36 2.33 -34.01
CA GLU A 271 12.17 3.38 -35.03
C GLU A 271 10.74 3.95 -35.00
N ALA A 272 9.72 3.12 -34.79
CA ALA A 272 8.36 3.59 -34.60
C ALA A 272 8.17 4.35 -33.28
N LEU A 273 8.82 3.91 -32.20
CA LEU A 273 8.79 4.57 -30.89
C LEU A 273 9.41 5.97 -30.93
N GLU A 274 10.51 6.15 -31.66
CA GLU A 274 11.18 7.45 -31.83
C GLU A 274 10.19 8.53 -32.32
N LEU A 275 9.25 8.16 -33.20
CA LEU A 275 8.21 9.09 -33.69
C LEU A 275 7.13 9.40 -32.64
N GLU A 276 6.86 8.48 -31.73
CA GLU A 276 5.87 8.61 -30.66
C GLU A 276 6.40 9.40 -29.45
N PHE A 277 7.72 9.46 -29.27
CA PHE A 277 8.34 10.13 -28.14
C PHE A 277 8.06 11.63 -28.09
N GLU A 278 8.02 12.28 -29.25
CA GLU A 278 7.76 13.71 -29.38
C GLU A 278 6.27 14.04 -29.66
N ALA A 279 5.52 13.08 -30.21
CA ALA A 279 4.13 13.29 -30.60
C ALA A 279 3.17 13.20 -29.39
N PRO A 280 2.24 14.16 -29.21
CA PRO A 280 1.19 14.03 -28.21
C PRO A 280 0.36 12.77 -28.44
N THR A 281 0.28 11.92 -27.41
CA THR A 281 -0.40 10.62 -27.45
C THR A 281 -1.15 10.35 -26.14
N THR A 282 -1.94 9.29 -26.12
CA THR A 282 -2.50 8.68 -24.91
C THR A 282 -1.94 7.26 -24.77
N ILE A 283 -2.02 6.64 -23.59
CA ILE A 283 -1.55 5.24 -23.40
C ILE A 283 -2.29 4.30 -24.37
N ASP A 284 -3.59 4.52 -24.58
CA ASP A 284 -4.40 3.64 -25.44
C ASP A 284 -4.08 3.86 -26.94
N ASP A 285 -3.88 5.11 -27.37
CA ASP A 285 -3.47 5.41 -28.76
C ASP A 285 -2.06 4.89 -29.05
N PHE A 286 -1.14 5.09 -28.11
CA PHE A 286 0.21 4.54 -28.15
C PHE A 286 0.18 3.02 -28.31
N GLU A 287 -0.56 2.32 -27.45
CA GLU A 287 -0.67 0.86 -27.52
C GLU A 287 -1.22 0.38 -28.83
N ARG A 288 -2.24 1.06 -29.36
CA ARG A 288 -2.86 0.69 -30.63
C ARG A 288 -1.85 0.83 -31.78
N ARG A 289 -1.18 1.99 -31.89
CA ARG A 289 -0.18 2.24 -32.94
C ARG A 289 0.98 1.24 -32.87
N MET A 290 1.53 1.02 -31.67
CA MET A 290 2.62 0.07 -31.48
C MET A 290 2.18 -1.38 -31.72
N SER A 291 0.97 -1.75 -31.32
CA SER A 291 0.41 -3.08 -31.59
C SER A 291 0.26 -3.33 -33.08
N ASP A 292 -0.14 -2.33 -33.85
CA ASP A 292 -0.29 -2.44 -35.31
C ASP A 292 1.08 -2.63 -35.99
N VAL A 293 2.09 -1.84 -35.60
CA VAL A 293 3.47 -1.99 -36.10
C VAL A 293 4.02 -3.39 -35.79
N ILE A 294 3.90 -3.84 -34.54
CA ILE A 294 4.38 -5.17 -34.13
C ILE A 294 3.63 -6.26 -34.88
N ALA A 295 2.32 -6.15 -35.02
CA ALA A 295 1.50 -7.16 -35.69
C ALA A 295 1.88 -7.30 -37.17
N GLU A 296 2.08 -6.19 -37.87
CA GLU A 296 2.47 -6.18 -39.28
C GLU A 296 3.86 -6.82 -39.47
N GLN A 297 4.86 -6.36 -38.71
CA GLN A 297 6.23 -6.85 -38.81
C GLN A 297 6.33 -8.33 -38.39
N LEU A 298 5.68 -8.71 -37.30
CA LEU A 298 5.67 -10.09 -36.83
C LEU A 298 4.97 -11.01 -37.84
N ALA A 299 3.87 -10.60 -38.46
CA ALA A 299 3.20 -11.39 -39.48
C ALA A 299 4.11 -11.64 -40.70
N GLN A 300 4.85 -10.62 -41.15
CA GLN A 300 5.83 -10.76 -42.25
C GLN A 300 6.95 -11.75 -41.87
N LEU A 301 7.48 -11.65 -40.65
CA LEU A 301 8.52 -12.56 -40.16
C LEU A 301 8.04 -14.01 -40.02
N ILE A 302 6.80 -14.21 -39.57
CA ILE A 302 6.18 -15.54 -39.45
C ILE A 302 5.98 -16.18 -40.83
N GLU A 303 5.49 -15.43 -41.81
CA GLU A 303 5.31 -15.94 -43.18
C GLU A 303 6.64 -16.37 -43.81
N ALA A 304 7.69 -15.55 -43.62
CA ALA A 304 9.02 -15.85 -44.14
C ALA A 304 9.67 -17.04 -43.40
N ASN A 305 9.47 -17.16 -42.08
CA ASN A 305 10.17 -18.11 -41.23
C ASN A 305 9.23 -18.83 -40.23
N PRO A 306 8.29 -19.68 -40.70
CA PRO A 306 7.25 -20.26 -39.85
C PRO A 306 7.77 -21.24 -38.78
N LYS A 307 9.01 -21.75 -38.92
CA LYS A 307 9.60 -22.72 -38.00
C LYS A 307 10.20 -22.08 -36.75
N THR A 308 10.61 -20.81 -36.81
CA THR A 308 11.34 -20.12 -35.73
C THR A 308 10.43 -19.27 -34.85
N VAL A 309 9.12 -19.26 -35.10
CA VAL A 309 8.15 -18.33 -34.47
C VAL A 309 8.12 -18.44 -32.94
N ASN A 310 8.09 -19.65 -32.40
CA ASN A 310 8.02 -19.84 -30.94
C ASN A 310 9.32 -19.38 -30.26
N GLU A 311 10.47 -19.59 -30.91
CA GLU A 311 11.77 -19.13 -30.42
C GLU A 311 11.88 -17.61 -30.53
N LEU A 312 11.44 -17.02 -31.65
CA LEU A 312 11.37 -15.59 -31.87
C LEU A 312 10.54 -14.91 -30.77
N ILE A 313 9.30 -15.37 -30.56
CA ILE A 313 8.43 -14.85 -29.50
C ILE A 313 9.08 -15.06 -28.13
N GLY A 314 9.63 -16.25 -27.86
CA GLY A 314 10.31 -16.55 -26.61
C GLY A 314 11.48 -15.59 -26.30
N ILE A 315 12.27 -15.22 -27.30
CA ILE A 315 13.37 -14.25 -27.17
C ILE A 315 12.85 -12.83 -26.93
N LEU A 316 11.74 -12.44 -27.57
CA LEU A 316 11.14 -11.12 -27.40
C LEU A 316 10.62 -10.91 -25.98
N VAL A 317 9.99 -11.93 -25.39
CA VAL A 317 9.36 -11.85 -24.06
C VAL A 317 10.20 -12.45 -22.92
N GLY A 318 11.34 -13.08 -23.23
CA GLY A 318 12.22 -13.72 -22.24
C GLY A 318 11.66 -15.02 -21.63
N ILE A 319 10.89 -15.79 -22.40
CA ILE A 319 10.23 -17.04 -21.98
C ILE A 319 10.73 -18.21 -22.85
N ASP A 320 10.75 -19.42 -22.28
CA ASP A 320 11.12 -20.62 -23.04
C ASP A 320 10.13 -20.89 -24.19
N SER A 321 10.66 -21.31 -25.34
CA SER A 321 9.85 -21.57 -26.55
C SER A 321 8.74 -22.62 -26.33
N GLY A 322 8.95 -23.59 -25.44
CA GLY A 322 7.94 -24.59 -25.08
C GLY A 322 6.80 -24.01 -24.23
N GLU A 323 7.10 -23.07 -23.34
CA GLU A 323 6.09 -22.33 -22.58
C GLU A 323 5.27 -21.41 -23.48
N VAL A 324 5.91 -20.74 -24.46
CA VAL A 324 5.21 -19.95 -25.50
C VAL A 324 4.27 -20.85 -26.30
N GLN A 325 4.75 -22.01 -26.76
CA GLN A 325 3.91 -22.96 -27.50
C GLN A 325 2.72 -23.44 -26.67
N SER A 326 2.92 -23.70 -25.37
CA SER A 326 1.85 -24.11 -24.45
C SER A 326 0.79 -23.00 -24.28
N ALA A 327 1.24 -21.75 -24.11
CA ALA A 327 0.35 -20.60 -24.02
C ALA A 327 -0.48 -20.40 -25.29
N LEU A 328 0.15 -20.43 -26.47
CA LEU A 328 -0.53 -20.32 -27.77
C LEU A 328 -1.56 -21.45 -27.97
N ARG A 329 -1.21 -22.69 -27.62
CA ARG A 329 -2.13 -23.84 -27.71
C ARG A 329 -3.34 -23.69 -26.80
N THR A 330 -3.15 -23.14 -25.60
CA THR A 330 -4.25 -22.85 -24.65
C THR A 330 -5.18 -21.78 -25.23
N GLY A 331 -4.63 -20.81 -25.96
CA GLY A 331 -5.37 -19.83 -26.77
C GLY A 331 -5.91 -20.37 -28.12
N GLY A 332 -5.92 -21.69 -28.32
CA GLY A 332 -6.49 -22.32 -29.51
C GLY A 332 -5.59 -22.32 -30.75
N ILE A 333 -4.39 -21.73 -30.69
CA ILE A 333 -3.44 -21.63 -31.80
C ILE A 333 -2.49 -22.82 -31.76
N ARG A 334 -2.72 -23.79 -32.65
CA ARG A 334 -1.91 -25.04 -32.71
C ARG A 334 -0.77 -24.94 -33.71
N ASN A 335 -0.98 -24.23 -34.81
CA ASN A 335 0.04 -23.94 -35.81
C ASN A 335 0.38 -22.44 -35.75
N PRO A 336 1.65 -22.06 -35.52
CA PRO A 336 2.06 -20.66 -35.52
C PRO A 336 1.75 -19.91 -36.82
N ALA A 337 1.63 -20.61 -37.96
CA ALA A 337 1.20 -19.98 -39.22
C ALA A 337 -0.22 -19.40 -39.15
N ASP A 338 -1.09 -19.94 -38.28
CA ASP A 338 -2.45 -19.44 -38.07
C ASP A 338 -2.45 -18.04 -37.41
N LEU A 339 -1.33 -17.61 -36.81
CA LEU A 339 -1.20 -16.25 -36.27
C LEU A 339 -1.21 -15.18 -37.35
N VAL A 340 -0.74 -15.48 -38.56
CA VAL A 340 -0.56 -14.47 -39.63
C VAL A 340 -1.88 -13.82 -40.00
N THR A 341 -2.91 -14.63 -40.22
CA THR A 341 -4.25 -14.17 -40.63
C THR A 341 -4.89 -13.30 -39.56
N VAL A 342 -4.68 -13.65 -38.29
CA VAL A 342 -5.24 -12.92 -37.14
C VAL A 342 -4.45 -11.66 -36.82
N LEU A 343 -3.11 -11.70 -36.91
CA LEU A 343 -2.26 -10.52 -36.71
C LEU A 343 -2.55 -9.43 -37.75
N ARG A 344 -2.76 -9.83 -39.01
CA ARG A 344 -3.11 -8.91 -40.12
C ARG A 344 -4.56 -8.43 -40.11
N HIS A 345 -5.43 -9.07 -39.33
CA HIS A 345 -6.79 -8.59 -39.17
C HIS A 345 -6.74 -7.28 -38.36
N LYS A 346 -6.90 -6.16 -39.07
CA LYS A 346 -7.10 -4.85 -38.44
C LYS A 346 -8.54 -4.82 -37.95
N GLU A 347 -8.73 -4.72 -36.63
CA GLU A 347 -9.98 -4.17 -36.12
C GLU A 347 -10.02 -2.71 -36.59
N GLU A 348 -10.61 -2.47 -37.76
CA GLU A 348 -11.00 -1.13 -38.14
C GLU A 348 -11.91 -0.62 -37.01
N ALA A 349 -11.48 0.44 -36.33
CA ALA A 349 -12.37 1.24 -35.51
C ALA A 349 -13.44 1.77 -36.46
N ARG A 350 -14.54 1.02 -36.57
CA ARG A 350 -15.66 1.40 -37.41
C ARG A 350 -16.20 2.71 -36.85
N PRO A 351 -16.23 3.79 -37.65
CA PRO A 351 -16.96 4.98 -37.24
C PRO A 351 -18.40 4.58 -36.98
N GLU A 352 -19.02 5.15 -35.94
CA GLU A 352 -20.45 4.99 -35.59
C GLU A 352 -21.36 5.57 -36.68
N SER A 353 -21.28 5.09 -37.92
CA SER A 353 -22.11 5.58 -39.02
C SER A 353 -22.13 4.61 -40.20
N ALA A 354 -22.93 3.54 -40.08
CA ALA A 354 -23.80 3.03 -41.14
C ALA A 354 -24.73 1.95 -40.54
N PRO A 355 -26.05 2.13 -40.54
CA PRO A 355 -26.98 1.09 -40.11
C PRO A 355 -27.04 0.01 -41.19
N GLY A 356 -26.31 -1.08 -41.04
CA GLY A 356 -26.40 -2.17 -42.01
C GLY A 356 -25.48 -3.37 -41.80
N GLU A 357 -24.20 -3.20 -41.53
CA GLU A 357 -23.27 -4.34 -41.68
C GLU A 357 -22.23 -4.38 -40.57
N GLY A 358 -22.61 -4.97 -39.44
CA GLY A 358 -21.70 -5.23 -38.32
C GLY A 358 -22.44 -5.67 -37.08
N ARG A 359 -22.62 -6.97 -36.89
CA ARG A 359 -23.24 -7.49 -35.67
C ARG A 359 -22.33 -7.20 -34.48
N SER A 360 -22.90 -6.72 -33.37
CA SER A 360 -22.16 -6.45 -32.14
C SER A 360 -21.57 -7.73 -31.52
N ARG A 361 -20.56 -7.61 -30.64
CA ARG A 361 -19.97 -8.75 -29.91
C ARG A 361 -21.04 -9.55 -29.14
N GLU A 362 -22.00 -8.86 -28.54
CA GLU A 362 -23.11 -9.46 -27.80
C GLU A 362 -24.05 -10.24 -28.74
N GLU A 363 -24.29 -9.73 -29.96
CA GLU A 363 -25.06 -10.45 -30.98
C GLU A 363 -24.35 -11.71 -31.46
N LEU A 364 -23.02 -11.66 -31.68
CA LEU A 364 -22.23 -12.85 -32.04
C LEU A 364 -22.24 -13.91 -30.93
N GLU A 365 -22.17 -13.50 -29.66
CA GLU A 365 -22.33 -14.41 -28.51
C GLU A 365 -23.74 -15.01 -28.44
N ALA A 366 -24.77 -14.22 -28.72
CA ALA A 366 -26.15 -14.71 -28.77
C ALA A 366 -26.32 -15.74 -29.89
N ILE A 367 -25.74 -15.50 -31.07
CA ILE A 367 -25.73 -16.44 -32.20
C ILE A 367 -24.98 -17.72 -31.82
N GLU A 368 -23.80 -17.63 -31.20
CA GLU A 368 -23.03 -18.79 -30.73
C GLU A 368 -23.84 -19.65 -29.74
N ARG A 369 -24.49 -19.01 -28.75
CA ARG A 369 -25.33 -19.70 -27.76
C ARG A 369 -26.52 -20.39 -28.43
N SER A 370 -27.14 -19.71 -29.40
CA SER A 370 -28.23 -20.26 -30.21
C SER A 370 -27.79 -21.51 -30.98
N LEU A 371 -26.65 -21.45 -31.68
CA LEU A 371 -26.11 -22.60 -32.41
C LEU A 371 -25.74 -23.77 -31.48
N LYS A 372 -25.07 -23.51 -30.34
CA LYS A 372 -24.73 -24.55 -29.34
C LYS A 372 -25.98 -25.21 -28.76
N THR A 373 -27.04 -24.44 -28.54
CA THR A 373 -28.32 -24.95 -28.05
C THR A 373 -28.94 -25.90 -29.06
N LEU A 374 -28.92 -25.53 -30.35
CA LEU A 374 -29.44 -26.35 -31.43
C LEU A 374 -28.59 -27.62 -31.63
N GLU A 375 -27.26 -27.52 -31.65
CA GLU A 375 -26.32 -28.65 -31.74
C GLU A 375 -26.55 -29.65 -30.59
N LYS A 376 -26.72 -29.15 -29.35
CA LYS A 376 -27.01 -30.00 -28.19
C LYS A 376 -28.34 -30.74 -28.30
N LEU A 377 -29.37 -30.10 -28.86
CA LEU A 377 -30.67 -30.74 -29.12
C LEU A 377 -30.53 -31.83 -30.19
N GLU A 378 -29.76 -31.58 -31.26
CA GLU A 378 -29.45 -32.56 -32.30
C GLU A 378 -28.68 -33.77 -31.75
N GLU A 379 -27.60 -33.54 -31.00
CA GLU A 379 -26.81 -34.62 -30.39
C GLU A 379 -27.65 -35.46 -29.42
N THR A 380 -28.49 -34.81 -28.62
CA THR A 380 -29.39 -35.50 -27.67
C THR A 380 -30.48 -36.28 -28.41
N LEU A 381 -31.00 -35.73 -29.51
CA LEU A 381 -31.98 -36.42 -30.35
C LEU A 381 -31.35 -37.66 -31.00
N GLU A 382 -30.19 -37.51 -31.65
CA GLU A 382 -29.53 -38.57 -32.43
C GLU A 382 -28.95 -39.69 -31.57
N ARG A 383 -28.25 -39.37 -30.48
CA ARG A 383 -27.54 -40.37 -29.67
C ARG A 383 -28.45 -40.98 -28.60
N PRO A 384 -28.81 -40.28 -27.50
CA PRO A 384 -29.50 -40.90 -26.39
C PRO A 384 -31.00 -41.11 -26.61
N VAL A 385 -31.70 -40.34 -27.45
CA VAL A 385 -33.14 -40.52 -27.70
C VAL A 385 -33.39 -41.55 -28.80
N LYS A 386 -32.90 -41.32 -30.02
CA LYS A 386 -33.05 -42.29 -31.11
C LYS A 386 -32.33 -43.60 -30.80
N GLY A 387 -31.14 -43.58 -30.18
CA GLY A 387 -30.46 -44.80 -29.76
C GLY A 387 -31.26 -45.65 -28.75
N MET A 388 -31.93 -45.00 -27.79
CA MET A 388 -32.82 -45.70 -26.84
C MET A 388 -34.05 -46.27 -27.55
N LEU A 389 -34.67 -45.50 -28.45
CA LEU A 389 -35.86 -45.92 -29.18
C LEU A 389 -35.55 -47.07 -30.15
N LYS A 390 -34.38 -47.06 -30.80
CA LYS A 390 -33.84 -48.19 -31.58
C LYS A 390 -33.70 -49.44 -30.70
N ALA A 391 -33.13 -49.30 -29.49
CA ALA A 391 -33.01 -50.41 -28.54
C ALA A 391 -34.37 -50.94 -28.03
N ARG A 392 -35.43 -50.13 -28.07
CA ARG A 392 -36.82 -50.53 -27.75
C ARG A 392 -37.56 -51.18 -28.94
N GLY A 393 -36.90 -51.37 -30.09
CA GLY A 393 -37.45 -52.10 -31.24
C GLY A 393 -38.15 -51.23 -32.30
N LEU A 394 -38.02 -49.90 -32.25
CA LEU A 394 -38.49 -49.02 -33.32
C LEU A 394 -37.58 -49.12 -34.56
N ARG A 395 -38.19 -49.09 -35.75
CA ARG A 395 -37.47 -49.22 -37.03
C ARG A 395 -36.56 -48.00 -37.23
N SER A 396 -35.28 -48.25 -37.52
CA SER A 396 -34.30 -47.19 -37.80
C SER A 396 -34.74 -46.26 -38.92
N GLU A 397 -35.36 -46.79 -39.97
CA GLU A 397 -35.88 -46.03 -41.12
C GLU A 397 -36.96 -44.99 -40.76
N GLU A 398 -37.72 -45.22 -39.68
CA GLU A 398 -38.75 -44.30 -39.21
C GLU A 398 -38.17 -43.23 -38.26
N LEU A 399 -37.18 -43.61 -37.44
CA LEU A 399 -36.48 -42.69 -36.54
C LEU A 399 -35.51 -41.77 -37.27
N ASP A 400 -34.89 -42.23 -38.36
CA ASP A 400 -33.94 -41.44 -39.13
C ASP A 400 -34.65 -40.30 -39.91
N LYS A 401 -35.97 -40.42 -40.16
CA LYS A 401 -36.81 -39.34 -40.74
C LYS A 401 -37.12 -38.21 -39.76
N ILE A 402 -36.88 -38.40 -38.46
CA ILE A 402 -37.21 -37.42 -37.41
C ILE A 402 -35.99 -36.54 -37.17
N THR A 403 -36.05 -35.28 -37.59
CA THR A 403 -35.00 -34.27 -37.38
C THR A 403 -35.43 -33.26 -36.32
N VAL A 404 -34.53 -32.34 -35.96
CA VAL A 404 -34.84 -31.24 -35.03
C VAL A 404 -35.92 -30.29 -35.56
N GLU A 405 -36.20 -30.32 -36.87
CA GLU A 405 -37.35 -29.63 -37.48
C GLU A 405 -38.69 -30.11 -36.91
N LEU A 406 -38.76 -31.31 -36.34
CA LEU A 406 -39.95 -31.79 -35.61
C LEU A 406 -40.36 -30.85 -34.48
N LEU A 407 -39.38 -30.26 -33.80
CA LEU A 407 -39.60 -29.40 -32.63
C LEU A 407 -40.20 -28.04 -33.00
N THR A 408 -40.32 -27.72 -34.30
CA THR A 408 -41.05 -26.53 -34.79
C THR A 408 -42.56 -26.71 -34.85
N LYS A 409 -43.06 -27.96 -34.75
CA LYS A 409 -44.49 -28.26 -34.77
C LYS A 409 -45.07 -28.20 -33.36
N ASP A 410 -46.27 -27.62 -33.23
CA ASP A 410 -47.01 -27.68 -31.98
C ASP A 410 -47.38 -29.13 -31.62
N ARG A 411 -47.44 -29.46 -30.33
CA ARG A 411 -47.64 -30.83 -29.80
C ARG A 411 -48.92 -31.49 -30.33
N ARG A 412 -49.93 -30.69 -30.70
CA ARG A 412 -51.19 -31.13 -31.29
C ARG A 412 -51.04 -31.67 -32.71
N GLY A 413 -50.02 -31.22 -33.45
CA GLY A 413 -49.73 -31.60 -34.83
C GLY A 413 -48.76 -32.77 -34.99
N LEU A 414 -48.20 -33.31 -33.90
CA LEU A 414 -47.28 -34.46 -33.92
C LEU A 414 -48.06 -35.78 -34.00
N LEU A 415 -47.56 -36.77 -34.74
CA LEU A 415 -48.22 -38.07 -34.93
C LEU A 415 -47.37 -39.24 -34.41
N GLY A 416 -48.00 -40.15 -33.65
CA GLY A 416 -47.43 -41.46 -33.27
C GLY A 416 -46.03 -41.40 -32.66
N ILE A 417 -45.04 -41.87 -33.43
CA ILE A 417 -43.62 -41.97 -33.05
C ILE A 417 -43.03 -40.60 -32.72
N GLU A 418 -43.48 -39.53 -33.38
CA GLU A 418 -43.02 -38.15 -33.13
C GLU A 418 -43.33 -37.68 -31.70
N LYS A 419 -44.49 -38.04 -31.15
CA LYS A 419 -44.85 -37.74 -29.75
C LYS A 419 -43.96 -38.48 -28.77
N GLN A 420 -43.67 -39.75 -29.07
CA GLN A 420 -42.79 -40.58 -28.24
C GLN A 420 -41.36 -40.05 -28.22
N VAL A 421 -40.85 -39.58 -29.37
CA VAL A 421 -39.54 -38.94 -29.47
C VAL A 421 -39.50 -37.63 -28.68
N LEU A 422 -40.52 -36.78 -28.80
CA LEU A 422 -40.59 -35.52 -28.05
C LEU A 422 -40.66 -35.77 -26.53
N ASP A 423 -41.51 -36.68 -26.07
CA ASP A 423 -41.67 -36.99 -24.65
C ASP A 423 -40.36 -37.57 -24.05
N GLU A 424 -39.61 -38.38 -24.81
CA GLU A 424 -38.30 -38.89 -24.36
C GLU A 424 -37.18 -37.82 -24.43
N LEU A 425 -37.24 -36.91 -25.39
CA LEU A 425 -36.31 -35.76 -25.46
C LEU A 425 -36.54 -34.79 -24.29
N GLN A 426 -37.79 -34.52 -23.92
CA GLN A 426 -38.15 -33.68 -22.77
C GLN A 426 -37.67 -34.23 -21.43
N LYS A 427 -37.56 -35.56 -21.28
CA LYS A 427 -37.01 -36.19 -20.08
C LYS A 427 -35.49 -35.99 -19.94
N LYS A 428 -34.77 -35.76 -21.04
CA LYS A 428 -33.30 -35.71 -21.08
C LYS A 428 -32.74 -34.30 -21.21
N THR A 429 -33.50 -33.39 -21.82
CA THR A 429 -33.10 -32.00 -22.04
C THR A 429 -34.29 -31.06 -21.98
N ARG A 430 -34.08 -29.82 -21.54
CA ARG A 430 -35.09 -28.76 -21.66
C ARG A 430 -35.28 -28.46 -23.15
N VAL A 431 -36.47 -28.76 -23.68
CA VAL A 431 -36.84 -28.49 -25.07
C VAL A 431 -37.39 -27.05 -25.14
N PRO A 432 -36.84 -26.18 -26.00
CA PRO A 432 -37.35 -24.82 -26.23
C PRO A 432 -38.77 -24.83 -26.82
N SER A 433 -39.44 -23.68 -26.80
CA SER A 433 -40.76 -23.56 -27.46
C SER A 433 -40.63 -23.68 -28.99
N PRO A 434 -41.71 -24.06 -29.71
CA PRO A 434 -41.65 -24.17 -31.17
C PRO A 434 -41.20 -22.88 -31.87
N GLU A 435 -41.63 -21.71 -31.37
CA GLU A 435 -41.21 -20.40 -31.87
C GLU A 435 -39.71 -20.15 -31.65
N GLU A 436 -39.18 -20.50 -30.48
CA GLU A 436 -37.75 -20.42 -30.19
C GLU A 436 -36.94 -21.36 -31.10
N VAL A 437 -37.42 -22.59 -31.36
CA VAL A 437 -36.74 -23.53 -32.27
C VAL A 437 -36.71 -22.99 -33.70
N VAL A 438 -37.81 -22.37 -34.17
CA VAL A 438 -37.84 -21.71 -35.49
C VAL A 438 -36.75 -20.63 -35.56
N GLN A 439 -36.64 -19.78 -34.53
CA GLN A 439 -35.60 -18.75 -34.46
C GLN A 439 -34.18 -19.35 -34.45
N LEU A 440 -33.96 -20.46 -33.73
CA LEU A 440 -32.66 -21.14 -33.72
C LEU A 440 -32.29 -21.72 -35.10
N ILE A 441 -33.25 -22.33 -35.80
CA ILE A 441 -33.05 -22.88 -37.15
C ILE A 441 -32.83 -21.76 -38.17
N GLU A 442 -33.58 -20.65 -38.07
CA GLU A 442 -33.38 -19.46 -38.90
C GLU A 442 -32.00 -18.84 -38.66
N THR A 443 -31.57 -18.75 -37.41
CA THR A 443 -30.23 -18.27 -37.04
C THR A 443 -29.14 -19.15 -37.67
N ARG A 444 -29.29 -20.49 -37.65
CA ARG A 444 -28.36 -21.41 -38.32
C ARG A 444 -28.37 -21.25 -39.84
N LYS A 445 -29.54 -21.14 -40.45
CA LYS A 445 -29.67 -20.92 -41.90
C LYS A 445 -29.03 -19.60 -42.32
N MET A 446 -29.19 -18.56 -41.52
CA MET A 446 -28.56 -17.25 -41.75
C MET A 446 -27.04 -17.33 -41.70
N VAL A 447 -26.48 -18.09 -40.76
CA VAL A 447 -25.03 -18.34 -40.66
C VAL A 447 -24.52 -19.17 -41.85
N GLN A 448 -25.22 -20.23 -42.22
CA GLN A 448 -24.86 -21.11 -43.35
C GLN A 448 -25.01 -20.44 -44.72
N ALA A 449 -25.94 -19.48 -44.86
CA ALA A 449 -26.16 -18.72 -46.08
C ALA A 449 -25.16 -17.55 -46.27
N GLY A 450 -24.14 -17.44 -45.42
CA GLY A 450 -23.12 -16.39 -45.53
C GLY A 450 -23.55 -15.04 -44.95
N GLY A 451 -24.58 -14.99 -44.09
CA GLY A 451 -25.04 -13.75 -43.43
C GLY A 451 -24.04 -13.11 -42.43
N LEU A 452 -22.81 -13.65 -42.35
CA LEU A 452 -21.66 -13.16 -41.61
C LEU A 452 -20.49 -12.71 -42.52
N GLY A 453 -20.71 -12.60 -43.85
CA GLY A 453 -19.70 -12.16 -44.83
C GLY A 453 -18.78 -13.28 -45.34
N ASP A 454 -17.90 -12.93 -46.29
CA ASP A 454 -17.11 -13.84 -47.16
C ASP A 454 -16.10 -14.79 -46.45
N LEU A 455 -16.01 -14.75 -45.12
CA LEU A 455 -15.18 -15.67 -44.32
C LEU A 455 -15.93 -16.25 -43.10
N GLY A 456 -17.26 -16.24 -43.10
CA GLY A 456 -18.09 -16.59 -41.94
C GLY A 456 -17.92 -18.04 -41.45
N PRO A 457 -17.72 -18.28 -40.13
CA PRO A 457 -17.71 -19.63 -39.56
C PRO A 457 -19.08 -20.33 -39.75
N THR A 458 -19.06 -21.59 -40.15
CA THR A 458 -20.25 -22.38 -40.51
C THR A 458 -20.87 -23.14 -39.33
N SER A 459 -20.18 -23.17 -38.18
CA SER A 459 -20.59 -23.87 -36.95
C SER A 459 -20.32 -23.06 -35.68
N ALA A 460 -20.98 -23.42 -34.56
CA ALA A 460 -20.73 -22.77 -33.27
C ALA A 460 -19.29 -22.99 -32.76
N SER A 461 -18.72 -24.16 -33.08
CA SER A 461 -17.33 -24.50 -32.75
C SER A 461 -16.34 -23.60 -33.48
N GLU A 462 -16.55 -23.35 -34.78
CA GLU A 462 -15.70 -22.45 -35.58
C GLU A 462 -15.80 -21.00 -35.08
N MET A 463 -17.00 -20.53 -34.71
CA MET A 463 -17.19 -19.21 -34.09
C MET A 463 -16.41 -19.09 -32.77
N SER A 464 -16.51 -20.10 -31.90
CA SER A 464 -15.81 -20.13 -30.61
C SER A 464 -14.29 -20.19 -30.80
N GLN A 465 -13.82 -20.93 -31.81
CA GLN A 465 -12.40 -21.04 -32.11
C GLN A 465 -11.84 -19.72 -32.66
N ARG A 466 -12.56 -19.07 -33.58
CA ARG A 466 -12.18 -17.76 -34.13
C ARG A 466 -12.13 -16.68 -33.05
N ARG A 467 -13.13 -16.61 -32.16
CA ARG A 467 -13.10 -15.68 -31.02
C ARG A 467 -11.88 -15.93 -30.14
N LEU A 468 -11.60 -17.19 -29.82
CA LEU A 468 -10.44 -17.53 -28.98
C LEU A 468 -9.13 -17.13 -29.66
N HIS A 469 -9.02 -17.30 -30.99
CA HIS A 469 -7.87 -16.84 -31.78
C HIS A 469 -7.73 -15.32 -31.74
N ASP A 470 -8.82 -14.57 -31.94
CA ASP A 470 -8.83 -13.10 -31.92
C ASP A 470 -8.43 -12.57 -30.53
N GLU A 471 -9.01 -13.13 -29.45
CA GLU A 471 -8.65 -12.78 -28.08
C GLU A 471 -7.18 -13.08 -27.77
N THR A 472 -6.67 -14.21 -28.26
CA THR A 472 -5.27 -14.62 -28.09
C THR A 472 -4.32 -13.70 -28.85
N ALA A 473 -4.68 -13.28 -30.07
CA ALA A 473 -3.86 -12.37 -30.86
C ALA A 473 -3.82 -10.97 -30.27
N VAL A 474 -4.96 -10.45 -29.80
CA VAL A 474 -5.00 -9.15 -29.10
C VAL A 474 -4.14 -9.21 -27.83
N ALA A 475 -4.28 -10.28 -27.04
CA ALA A 475 -3.45 -10.47 -25.85
C ALA A 475 -1.96 -10.56 -26.18
N LEU A 476 -1.58 -11.28 -27.24
CA LEU A 476 -0.20 -11.42 -27.70
C LEU A 476 0.38 -10.07 -28.18
N LYS A 477 -0.36 -9.31 -29.00
CA LYS A 477 0.07 -7.98 -29.47
C LYS A 477 0.38 -7.06 -28.28
N LEU A 478 -0.55 -6.98 -27.32
CA LEU A 478 -0.37 -6.16 -26.12
C LEU A 478 0.79 -6.65 -25.24
N ASP A 479 0.94 -7.97 -25.06
CA ASP A 479 2.06 -8.54 -24.32
C ASP A 479 3.40 -8.15 -24.96
N LEU A 480 3.51 -8.22 -26.29
CA LEU A 480 4.73 -7.88 -27.02
C LEU A 480 5.06 -6.38 -26.89
N VAL A 481 4.08 -5.48 -27.03
CA VAL A 481 4.29 -4.03 -26.80
C VAL A 481 4.91 -3.80 -25.43
N TRP A 482 4.31 -4.34 -24.38
CA TRP A 482 4.76 -4.06 -23.03
C TRP A 482 6.06 -4.78 -22.65
N HIS A 483 6.32 -5.97 -23.18
CA HIS A 483 7.63 -6.64 -23.00
C HIS A 483 8.77 -5.84 -23.62
N LEU A 484 8.53 -5.20 -24.77
CA LEU A 484 9.49 -4.30 -25.38
C LEU A 484 9.66 -3.02 -24.55
N MET A 485 8.55 -2.44 -24.07
CA MET A 485 8.61 -1.27 -23.19
C MET A 485 9.37 -1.54 -21.89
N ILE A 486 9.25 -2.73 -21.28
CA ILE A 486 10.02 -3.09 -20.06
C ILE A 486 11.52 -2.90 -20.27
N GLY A 487 12.03 -3.17 -21.46
CA GLY A 487 13.45 -2.97 -21.82
C GLY A 487 13.87 -1.51 -21.96
N LEU A 488 12.91 -0.59 -22.06
CA LEU A 488 13.09 0.85 -22.25
C LEU A 488 12.67 1.67 -21.01
N LEU A 489 12.52 1.04 -19.84
CA LEU A 489 12.18 1.73 -18.59
C LEU A 489 13.37 1.77 -17.62
N THR A 490 14.59 1.48 -18.05
CA THR A 490 15.76 1.35 -17.17
C THR A 490 16.05 2.65 -16.44
N ASN A 491 16.11 3.78 -17.15
CA ASN A 491 16.44 5.06 -16.54
C ASN A 491 15.30 5.60 -15.67
N LEU A 492 14.04 5.47 -16.10
CA LEU A 492 12.88 5.75 -15.26
C LEU A 492 12.88 4.90 -13.99
N THR A 493 13.19 3.61 -14.11
CA THR A 493 13.26 2.70 -12.97
C THR A 493 14.35 3.11 -11.99
N ARG A 494 15.54 3.51 -12.48
CA ARG A 494 16.61 4.05 -11.61
C ARG A 494 16.15 5.29 -10.86
N VAL A 495 15.47 6.23 -11.52
CA VAL A 495 14.90 7.40 -10.84
C VAL A 495 13.93 6.96 -9.75
N VAL A 496 12.96 6.09 -10.05
CA VAL A 496 11.99 5.58 -9.06
C VAL A 496 12.68 4.84 -7.91
N GLU A 497 13.72 4.05 -8.19
CA GLU A 497 14.54 3.36 -7.20
C GLU A 497 15.23 4.34 -6.22
N THR A 498 15.71 5.50 -6.69
CA THR A 498 16.32 6.50 -5.78
C THR A 498 15.33 6.98 -4.72
N TYR A 499 14.06 7.21 -5.08
CA TYR A 499 13.01 7.58 -4.13
C TYR A 499 12.70 6.44 -3.14
N ILE A 500 12.57 5.21 -3.62
CA ILE A 500 12.31 4.04 -2.78
C ILE A 500 13.45 3.83 -1.78
N ARG A 501 14.69 3.91 -2.26
CA ARG A 501 15.91 3.82 -1.46
C ARG A 501 15.94 4.87 -0.37
N SER A 502 15.71 6.13 -0.74
CA SER A 502 15.70 7.26 0.19
C SER A 502 14.60 7.11 1.25
N LYS A 503 13.41 6.66 0.86
CA LYS A 503 12.30 6.38 1.80
C LYS A 503 12.66 5.27 2.79
N GLN A 504 13.21 4.15 2.32
CA GLN A 504 13.59 3.03 3.17
C GLN A 504 14.70 3.43 4.15
N ASP A 505 15.70 4.19 3.68
CA ASP A 505 16.78 4.68 4.53
C ASP A 505 16.30 5.72 5.55
N LEU A 506 15.34 6.57 5.18
CA LEU A 506 14.70 7.49 6.13
C LEU A 506 13.94 6.74 7.23
N LEU A 507 13.21 5.67 6.88
CA LEU A 507 12.50 4.83 7.85
C LEU A 507 13.49 4.13 8.82
N ARG A 508 14.55 3.54 8.27
CA ARG A 508 15.62 2.91 9.07
C ARG A 508 16.35 3.93 9.95
N GLY A 509 16.64 5.12 9.40
CA GLY A 509 17.28 6.22 10.12
C GLY A 509 16.41 6.74 11.26
N LYS A 510 15.11 6.94 11.05
CA LYS A 510 14.15 7.30 12.11
C LYS A 510 14.04 6.22 13.19
N ALA A 511 14.09 4.94 12.81
CA ALA A 511 14.14 3.85 13.78
C ALA A 511 15.41 3.91 14.63
N LEU A 512 16.57 4.19 14.03
CA LEU A 512 17.83 4.39 14.77
C LEU A 512 17.73 5.60 15.70
N LEU A 513 17.18 6.73 15.25
CA LEU A 513 17.00 7.92 16.08
C LEU A 513 16.15 7.64 17.31
N LYS A 514 15.09 6.84 17.19
CA LYS A 514 14.31 6.41 18.36
C LYS A 514 15.22 5.72 19.39
N THR A 515 16.05 4.76 18.97
CA THR A 515 17.00 4.08 19.88
C THR A 515 18.06 5.02 20.46
N ILE A 516 18.44 6.08 19.74
CA ILE A 516 19.40 7.10 20.21
C ILE A 516 18.78 7.92 21.34
N TYR A 517 17.58 8.48 21.13
CA TYR A 517 17.01 9.46 22.05
C TYR A 517 16.20 8.85 23.21
N THR A 518 15.71 7.61 23.10
CA THR A 518 14.96 6.97 24.19
C THR A 518 15.76 5.96 25.03
N GLU A 519 16.83 5.36 24.49
CA GLU A 519 17.49 4.21 25.13
C GLU A 519 19.00 4.36 25.33
N ALA A 520 19.67 5.32 24.67
CA ALA A 520 21.13 5.42 24.72
C ALA A 520 21.64 6.28 25.89
N GLN A 521 22.77 5.87 26.46
CA GLN A 521 23.62 6.79 27.23
C GLN A 521 24.09 7.91 26.29
N SER A 522 24.11 9.15 26.79
CA SER A 522 24.53 10.35 26.04
C SER A 522 25.91 10.22 25.38
N GLU A 523 26.79 9.38 25.94
CA GLU A 523 28.12 9.07 25.41
C GLU A 523 28.14 8.25 24.10
N PHE A 524 27.04 7.59 23.70
CA PHE A 524 26.99 6.85 22.42
C PHE A 524 26.18 7.55 21.34
N GLN A 525 25.61 8.73 21.66
CA GLN A 525 24.77 9.49 20.75
C GLN A 525 25.56 9.95 19.52
N TYR A 526 26.73 10.55 19.71
CA TYR A 526 27.55 11.06 18.61
C TYR A 526 28.02 9.94 17.66
N LEU A 527 28.40 8.77 18.20
CA LEU A 527 28.80 7.61 17.38
C LEU A 527 27.66 7.10 16.50
N ARG A 528 26.41 7.16 16.97
CA ARG A 528 25.25 6.72 16.20
C ARG A 528 24.79 7.77 15.18
N GLU A 529 24.98 9.05 15.48
CA GLU A 529 24.76 10.13 14.53
C GLU A 529 25.80 10.10 13.39
N GLU A 530 27.05 9.75 13.69
CA GLU A 530 28.11 9.56 12.70
C GLU A 530 27.73 8.52 11.64
N VAL A 531 27.11 7.41 12.05
CA VAL A 531 26.63 6.37 11.12
C VAL A 531 25.62 6.93 10.11
N LEU A 532 24.78 7.88 10.52
CA LEU A 532 23.82 8.52 9.62
C LEU A 532 24.51 9.48 8.65
N ILE A 533 25.58 10.16 9.09
CA ILE A 533 26.39 11.04 8.24
C ILE A 533 27.15 10.20 7.20
N ASP A 534 27.75 9.08 7.59
CA ASP A 534 28.39 8.12 6.68
C ASP A 534 27.40 7.59 5.65
N LEU A 535 26.19 7.23 6.09
CA LEU A 535 25.12 6.80 5.20
C LEU A 535 24.75 7.90 4.20
N MET A 536 24.64 9.15 4.64
CA MET A 536 24.35 10.29 3.76
C MET A 536 25.47 10.49 2.73
N ALA A 537 26.74 10.42 3.15
CA ALA A 537 27.89 10.53 2.23
C ALA A 537 27.86 9.43 1.16
N MET A 538 27.61 8.19 1.56
CA MET A 538 27.45 7.06 0.63
C MET A 538 26.31 7.30 -0.37
N ARG A 539 25.18 7.88 0.08
CA ARG A 539 24.02 8.13 -0.78
C ARG A 539 24.21 9.30 -1.74
N ILE A 540 24.88 10.37 -1.33
CA ILE A 540 25.23 11.48 -2.23
C ILE A 540 26.13 10.95 -3.35
N TYR A 541 27.13 10.15 -2.99
CA TYR A 541 28.03 9.54 -3.95
C TYR A 541 27.32 8.56 -4.88
N GLU A 542 26.43 7.72 -4.35
CA GLU A 542 25.58 6.80 -5.13
C GLU A 542 24.70 7.58 -6.12
N MET A 543 24.03 8.64 -5.69
CA MET A 543 23.24 9.52 -6.56
C MET A 543 24.08 10.10 -7.70
N LYS A 544 25.31 10.53 -7.42
CA LYS A 544 26.21 11.04 -8.46
C LYS A 544 26.66 9.96 -9.44
N CYS A 545 26.80 8.72 -9.00
CA CYS A 545 27.08 7.59 -9.89
C CYS A 545 25.87 7.25 -10.78
N ILE A 546 24.65 7.30 -10.24
CA ILE A 546 23.42 6.98 -10.98
C ILE A 546 23.08 8.10 -11.98
N HIS A 547 23.20 9.35 -11.54
CA HIS A 547 22.88 10.56 -12.30
C HIS A 547 24.13 11.44 -12.48
N PRO A 548 25.10 11.02 -13.31
CA PRO A 548 26.40 11.70 -13.46
C PRO A 548 26.28 13.10 -14.05
N THR A 549 25.20 13.41 -14.77
CA THR A 549 24.95 14.73 -15.37
C THR A 549 24.47 15.77 -14.35
N LEU A 550 23.95 15.35 -13.19
CA LEU A 550 23.45 16.29 -12.18
C LEU A 550 24.59 16.97 -11.41
N ASP A 551 24.41 18.25 -11.12
CA ASP A 551 25.34 19.02 -10.31
C ASP A 551 25.14 18.78 -8.80
N ALA A 552 26.12 19.22 -8.00
CA ALA A 552 26.06 19.08 -6.55
C ALA A 552 24.85 19.79 -5.93
N PRO A 553 24.50 21.03 -6.31
CA PRO A 553 23.30 21.69 -5.80
C PRO A 553 22.00 20.89 -6.02
N THR A 554 21.81 20.28 -7.19
CA THR A 554 20.60 19.49 -7.46
C THR A 554 20.56 18.22 -6.61
N ILE A 555 21.65 17.46 -6.53
CA ILE A 555 21.70 16.23 -5.72
C ILE A 555 21.49 16.53 -4.23
N VAL A 556 22.18 17.55 -3.70
CA VAL A 556 22.11 17.94 -2.29
C VAL A 556 20.72 18.52 -1.96
N GLY A 557 20.15 19.33 -2.86
CA GLY A 557 18.78 19.83 -2.74
C GLY A 557 17.74 18.71 -2.72
N TRP A 558 17.89 17.71 -3.59
CA TRP A 558 17.02 16.53 -3.61
C TRP A 558 17.13 15.72 -2.31
N MET A 559 18.35 15.46 -1.83
CA MET A 559 18.57 14.75 -0.56
C MET A 559 17.93 15.46 0.63
N HIS A 560 18.12 16.78 0.72
CA HIS A 560 17.51 17.61 1.77
C HIS A 560 15.98 17.56 1.69
N ALA A 561 15.42 17.61 0.49
CA ALA A 561 13.98 17.52 0.26
C ALA A 561 13.40 16.20 0.78
N ARG A 562 14.10 15.08 0.56
CA ARG A 562 13.66 13.76 1.04
C ARG A 562 13.77 13.61 2.55
N LEU A 563 14.84 14.11 3.17
CA LEU A 563 14.97 14.11 4.63
C LEU A 563 13.89 14.97 5.31
N SER A 564 13.58 16.12 4.70
CA SER A 564 12.64 17.10 5.24
C SER A 564 11.19 16.84 4.81
N SER A 565 10.93 15.84 3.95
CA SER A 565 9.61 15.58 3.35
C SER A 565 8.98 16.82 2.71
N THR A 566 9.76 17.52 1.89
CA THR A 566 9.38 18.77 1.19
C THR A 566 9.67 18.71 -0.31
N LYS A 567 9.17 19.69 -1.06
CA LYS A 567 9.48 19.88 -2.50
C LYS A 567 10.96 20.23 -2.70
N MET A 568 11.58 19.71 -3.75
CA MET A 568 13.01 19.93 -4.03
C MET A 568 13.38 21.42 -4.18
N SER A 569 12.53 22.23 -4.78
CA SER A 569 12.76 23.67 -4.95
C SER A 569 12.86 24.41 -3.61
N VAL A 570 11.99 24.08 -2.65
CA VAL A 570 11.98 24.67 -1.30
C VAL A 570 13.22 24.25 -0.54
N ALA A 571 13.59 22.98 -0.61
CA ALA A 571 14.78 22.45 0.05
C ALA A 571 16.08 23.07 -0.52
N ALA A 572 16.16 23.21 -1.85
CA ALA A 572 17.31 23.84 -2.49
C ALA A 572 17.46 25.31 -2.08
N GLU A 573 16.37 26.05 -1.94
CA GLU A 573 16.38 27.43 -1.47
C GLU A 573 16.74 27.55 0.01
N ASP A 574 16.26 26.63 0.85
CA ASP A 574 16.65 26.56 2.26
C ASP A 574 18.16 26.39 2.41
N LEU A 575 18.80 25.51 1.64
CA LEU A 575 20.26 25.31 1.69
C LEU A 575 21.06 26.54 1.26
N LYS A 576 20.54 27.33 0.32
CA LYS A 576 21.19 28.55 -0.16
C LYS A 576 21.11 29.70 0.83
N THR A 577 20.04 29.73 1.64
CA THR A 577 19.71 30.89 2.48
C THR A 577 20.06 30.67 3.96
N SER A 578 19.96 29.44 4.45
CA SER A 578 20.12 29.13 5.86
C SER A 578 21.57 28.81 6.25
N PRO A 579 22.03 29.20 7.46
CA PRO A 579 23.39 28.93 7.92
C PRO A 579 23.70 27.43 7.99
N SER A 580 24.87 27.04 7.51
CA SER A 580 25.35 25.67 7.56
C SER A 580 25.76 25.25 8.98
N PRO A 581 25.35 24.06 9.47
CA PRO A 581 25.88 23.53 10.72
C PRO A 581 27.40 23.31 10.71
N VAL A 582 28.04 23.19 9.55
CA VAL A 582 29.51 23.07 9.43
C VAL A 582 30.22 24.29 10.03
N PHE A 583 29.60 25.47 9.95
CA PHE A 583 30.15 26.73 10.46
C PHE A 583 29.57 27.13 11.82
N GLU A 584 28.89 26.21 12.52
CA GLU A 584 28.30 26.48 13.82
C GLU A 584 29.35 27.05 14.81
N GLY A 585 29.03 28.19 15.42
CA GLY A 585 29.92 28.88 16.34
C GLY A 585 31.05 29.70 15.70
N VAL A 586 31.19 29.69 14.37
CA VAL A 586 32.22 30.43 13.64
C VAL A 586 31.62 31.56 12.80
N VAL A 587 30.71 31.25 11.88
CA VAL A 587 30.09 32.24 10.99
C VAL A 587 28.69 31.80 10.56
N SER A 588 27.78 32.77 10.45
CA SER A 588 26.41 32.54 9.98
C SER A 588 26.34 32.63 8.45
N SER A 589 26.91 31.63 7.76
CA SER A 589 26.88 31.54 6.30
C SER A 589 26.40 30.16 5.81
N PRO A 590 25.76 30.07 4.62
CA PRO A 590 25.44 28.80 3.99
C PRO A 590 26.71 28.08 3.51
N LEU A 591 26.62 26.76 3.30
CA LEU A 591 27.70 25.98 2.70
C LEU A 591 27.74 26.25 1.20
N LYS A 592 28.85 26.79 0.70
CA LYS A 592 29.07 26.95 -0.74
C LYS A 592 29.43 25.61 -1.34
N LEU A 593 28.56 25.07 -2.19
CA LEU A 593 28.75 23.79 -2.86
C LEU A 593 29.67 23.88 -4.07
N ASP A 594 29.86 25.09 -4.62
CA ASP A 594 30.70 25.31 -5.79
C ASP A 594 32.16 24.87 -5.52
N GLY A 595 32.64 23.93 -6.32
CA GLY A 595 34.00 23.40 -6.22
C GLY A 595 34.22 22.32 -5.15
N LEU A 596 33.18 21.90 -4.42
CA LEU A 596 33.28 20.74 -3.52
C LEU A 596 33.08 19.43 -4.30
N GLU A 597 33.92 18.43 -4.00
CA GLU A 597 33.71 17.07 -4.49
C GLU A 597 32.52 16.40 -3.78
N PHE A 598 31.88 15.45 -4.46
CA PHE A 598 30.65 14.80 -3.97
C PHE A 598 30.88 13.87 -2.76
N ASP A 599 32.11 13.42 -2.55
CA ASP A 599 32.56 12.64 -1.39
C ASP A 599 32.99 13.53 -0.22
N ASN A 600 32.81 14.85 -0.32
CA ASN A 600 33.14 15.76 0.76
C ASN A 600 32.20 15.58 1.95
N TYR A 601 32.78 15.14 3.07
CA TYR A 601 32.09 14.90 4.33
C TYR A 601 31.30 16.13 4.84
N ALA A 602 31.75 17.36 4.56
CA ALA A 602 31.05 18.57 4.99
C ALA A 602 29.64 18.68 4.41
N ILE A 603 29.42 18.19 3.18
CA ILE A 603 28.09 18.16 2.55
C ILE A 603 27.17 17.20 3.30
N ALA A 604 27.65 15.98 3.56
CA ALA A 604 26.89 14.97 4.29
C ALA A 604 26.57 15.40 5.73
N TYR A 605 27.56 16.02 6.40
CA TYR A 605 27.41 16.58 7.74
C TYR A 605 26.36 17.70 7.75
N ASP A 606 26.41 18.65 6.81
CA ASP A 606 25.44 19.75 6.70
C ASP A 606 24.01 19.24 6.62
N LEU A 607 23.74 18.35 5.66
CA LEU A 607 22.40 17.78 5.44
C LEU A 607 21.89 16.98 6.63
N MET A 608 22.71 16.03 7.11
CA MET A 608 22.29 15.13 8.16
C MET A 608 22.09 15.88 9.47
N HIS A 609 22.95 16.86 9.80
CA HIS A 609 22.81 17.61 11.04
C HIS A 609 21.58 18.54 11.02
N ARG A 610 21.19 19.09 9.86
CA ARG A 610 19.90 19.81 9.68
C ARG A 610 18.72 18.89 9.97
N PHE A 611 18.73 17.67 9.40
CA PHE A 611 17.71 16.66 9.66
C PHE A 611 17.65 16.28 11.15
N LEU A 612 18.79 15.97 11.77
CA LEU A 612 18.87 15.61 13.19
C LEU A 612 18.33 16.70 14.10
N ARG A 613 18.66 17.98 13.84
CA ARG A 613 18.10 19.11 14.61
C ARG A 613 16.59 19.18 14.51
N THR A 614 16.03 18.98 13.32
CA THR A 614 14.58 18.97 13.10
C THR A 614 13.93 17.82 13.84
N GLN A 615 14.48 16.61 13.74
CA GLN A 615 13.97 15.44 14.45
C GLN A 615 14.06 15.59 15.97
N ARG A 616 15.14 16.18 16.51
CA ARG A 616 15.25 16.48 17.96
C ARG A 616 14.14 17.42 18.42
N ARG A 617 13.86 18.49 17.65
CA ARG A 617 12.77 19.43 17.96
C ARG A 617 11.41 18.75 17.94
N GLU A 618 11.13 17.91 16.95
CA GLU A 618 9.87 17.16 16.85
C GLU A 618 9.68 16.18 18.03
N ILE A 619 10.74 15.50 18.46
CA ILE A 619 10.70 14.59 19.60
C ILE A 619 10.39 15.37 20.89
N LEU A 620 11.12 16.46 21.14
CA LEU A 620 10.91 17.31 22.32
C LEU A 620 9.49 17.89 22.37
N ALA A 621 8.97 18.38 21.23
CA ALA A 621 7.61 18.90 21.15
C ALA A 621 6.55 17.83 21.46
N LYS A 622 6.76 16.59 20.99
CA LYS A 622 5.86 15.46 21.31
C LYS A 622 5.93 15.08 22.79
N GLU A 623 7.11 15.08 23.38
CA GLU A 623 7.29 14.80 24.81
C GLU A 623 6.62 15.88 25.68
N GLU A 624 6.79 17.16 25.33
CA GLU A 624 6.14 18.28 26.00
C GLU A 624 4.61 18.18 25.92
N PHE A 625 4.07 17.92 24.74
CA PHE A 625 2.63 17.69 24.54
C PHE A 625 2.10 16.53 25.39
N MET A 626 2.82 15.41 25.45
CA MET A 626 2.43 14.25 26.27
C MET A 626 2.49 14.55 27.77
N LEU A 627 3.41 15.39 28.22
CA LEU A 627 3.50 15.84 29.61
C LEU A 627 2.34 16.77 29.97
N ASP A 628 1.98 17.69 29.08
CA ASP A 628 0.86 18.60 29.31
C ASP A 628 -0.48 17.88 29.32
N MET A 629 -0.70 16.93 28.41
CA MET A 629 -1.87 16.03 28.46
C MET A 629 -1.99 15.30 29.80
N LYS A 630 -0.87 14.77 30.33
CA LYS A 630 -0.85 14.12 31.65
C LYS A 630 -1.16 15.09 32.79
N ARG A 631 -0.68 16.34 32.70
CA ARG A 631 -0.97 17.38 33.69
C ARG A 631 -2.44 17.79 33.68
N GLU A 632 -3.02 17.94 32.49
CA GLU A 632 -4.45 18.24 32.31
C GLU A 632 -5.33 17.11 32.84
N GLU A 633 -4.99 15.85 32.52
CA GLU A 633 -5.69 14.68 33.06
C GLU A 633 -5.60 14.62 34.60
N ALA A 634 -4.42 14.88 35.16
CA ALA A 634 -4.24 14.92 36.61
C ALA A 634 -5.05 16.07 37.26
N ALA A 635 -5.05 17.25 36.65
CA ALA A 635 -5.81 18.41 37.12
C ALA A 635 -7.33 18.17 37.02
N ALA A 636 -7.81 17.55 35.93
CA ALA A 636 -9.20 17.17 35.75
C ALA A 636 -9.61 16.09 36.76
N ALA A 637 -8.76 15.10 37.03
CA ALA A 637 -9.00 14.10 38.06
C ALA A 637 -9.05 14.72 39.47
N GLU A 638 -8.20 15.71 39.75
CA GLU A 638 -8.21 16.41 41.04
C GLU A 638 -9.43 17.34 41.19
N SER A 639 -9.85 18.01 40.12
CA SER A 639 -11.09 18.79 40.07
C SER A 639 -12.32 17.91 40.36
N ARG A 640 -12.40 16.73 39.71
CA ARG A 640 -13.45 15.73 39.98
C ARG A 640 -13.45 15.23 41.43
N LYS A 641 -12.28 15.10 42.06
CA LYS A 641 -12.18 14.77 43.50
C LYS A 641 -12.73 15.91 44.37
N LYS A 642 -12.46 17.17 44.03
CA LYS A 642 -12.93 18.35 44.79
C LYS A 642 -14.45 18.59 44.68
N SER A 643 -15.09 18.14 43.60
CA SER A 643 -16.54 18.29 43.37
C SER A 643 -17.42 17.15 43.91
N LEU A 644 -16.84 16.16 44.58
CA LEU A 644 -17.56 14.96 45.03
C LEU A 644 -18.35 15.27 46.31
N ASP A 645 -19.69 15.33 46.23
CA ASP A 645 -20.54 15.43 47.41
C ASP A 645 -20.56 14.08 48.16
N VAL A 646 -19.79 14.06 49.22
CA VAL A 646 -19.44 12.87 50.00
C VAL A 646 -20.65 12.27 50.73
N LEU A 647 -21.72 13.04 50.93
CA LEU A 647 -22.93 12.63 51.67
C LEU A 647 -24.13 12.33 50.79
N LEU A 648 -24.08 12.67 49.49
CA LEU A 648 -25.15 12.41 48.52
C LEU A 648 -25.59 10.94 48.50
N PHE A 649 -24.67 10.01 48.74
CA PHE A 649 -24.97 8.58 48.85
C PHE A 649 -25.95 8.28 50.00
N ILE A 650 -25.73 8.84 51.20
CA ILE A 650 -26.56 8.59 52.39
C ILE A 650 -27.93 9.21 52.18
N TYR A 651 -27.96 10.46 51.69
CA TYR A 651 -29.18 11.16 51.29
C TYR A 651 -30.00 10.34 50.27
N THR A 652 -29.38 9.93 49.16
CA THR A 652 -30.05 9.18 48.09
C THR A 652 -30.59 7.85 48.60
N LYS A 653 -29.82 7.13 49.42
CA LYS A 653 -30.26 5.84 49.99
C LYS A 653 -31.45 6.03 50.93
N ALA A 654 -31.40 7.00 51.85
CA ALA A 654 -32.51 7.28 52.78
C ALA A 654 -33.81 7.63 52.03
N HIS A 655 -33.75 8.52 51.05
CA HIS A 655 -34.93 8.91 50.27
C HIS A 655 -35.44 7.82 49.32
N THR A 656 -34.55 7.01 48.73
CA THR A 656 -34.95 5.90 47.86
C THR A 656 -35.62 4.79 48.67
N VAL A 657 -35.06 4.46 49.83
CA VAL A 657 -35.61 3.46 50.75
C VAL A 657 -36.99 3.88 51.27
N PHE A 658 -37.17 5.15 51.65
CA PHE A 658 -38.48 5.67 52.06
C PHE A 658 -39.57 5.49 50.99
N ARG A 659 -39.23 5.72 49.71
CA ARG A 659 -40.19 5.51 48.60
C ARG A 659 -40.51 4.04 48.35
N ALA A 660 -39.55 3.15 48.60
CA ALA A 660 -39.68 1.72 48.32
C ALA A 660 -40.34 0.95 49.48
N ILE A 661 -40.23 1.42 50.71
CA ILE A 661 -40.61 0.69 51.93
C ILE A 661 -42.08 0.23 51.95
N SER A 662 -43.00 1.04 51.41
CA SER A 662 -44.43 0.70 51.34
C SER A 662 -44.76 -0.41 50.34
N ARG A 663 -43.85 -0.71 49.40
CA ARG A 663 -44.07 -1.71 48.33
C ARG A 663 -43.43 -3.06 48.63
N VAL A 664 -42.28 -3.06 49.31
CA VAL A 664 -41.44 -4.26 49.48
C VAL A 664 -41.11 -4.60 50.94
N GLY A 665 -41.55 -3.79 51.90
CA GLY A 665 -41.20 -3.93 53.31
C GLY A 665 -39.73 -3.60 53.59
N THR A 666 -39.21 -4.02 54.75
CA THR A 666 -37.82 -3.68 55.16
C THR A 666 -36.75 -4.61 54.59
N LYS A 667 -37.11 -5.84 54.17
CA LYS A 667 -36.15 -6.84 53.71
C LYS A 667 -35.48 -6.38 52.40
N GLY A 668 -34.14 -6.30 52.41
CA GLY A 668 -33.32 -5.87 51.27
C GLY A 668 -33.12 -4.36 51.15
N LEU A 669 -33.77 -3.55 51.99
CA LEU A 669 -33.57 -2.09 52.08
C LEU A 669 -32.68 -1.67 53.26
N GLU A 670 -32.29 -2.64 54.08
CA GLU A 670 -31.43 -2.43 55.25
C GLU A 670 -30.03 -1.95 54.84
N TRP A 671 -29.42 -1.18 55.75
CA TRP A 671 -28.02 -0.84 55.68
C TRP A 671 -27.16 -2.10 55.86
N SER A 672 -26.30 -2.36 54.88
CA SER A 672 -25.48 -3.57 54.78
C SER A 672 -24.01 -3.30 55.08
N ALA A 673 -23.22 -4.37 55.25
CA ALA A 673 -21.77 -4.27 55.43
C ALA A 673 -21.05 -3.60 54.24
N ALA A 674 -21.62 -3.69 53.02
CA ALA A 674 -21.09 -2.98 51.86
C ALA A 674 -21.31 -1.45 51.98
N ASP A 675 -22.43 -1.03 52.58
CA ASP A 675 -22.71 0.38 52.85
C ASP A 675 -21.80 0.92 53.96
N ASP A 676 -21.46 0.10 54.96
CA ASP A 676 -20.47 0.46 56.00
C ASP A 676 -19.10 0.75 55.38
N SER A 677 -18.62 -0.13 54.50
CA SER A 677 -17.33 0.07 53.82
C SER A 677 -17.35 1.35 52.97
N LYS A 678 -18.43 1.57 52.21
CA LYS A 678 -18.59 2.78 51.39
C LYS A 678 -18.65 4.06 52.25
N CYS A 679 -19.42 4.05 53.32
CA CYS A 679 -19.56 5.17 54.26
C CYS A 679 -18.24 5.47 54.99
N SER A 680 -17.49 4.43 55.39
CA SER A 680 -16.17 4.58 56.00
C SER A 680 -15.18 5.26 55.04
N ASN A 681 -15.12 4.82 53.79
CA ASN A 681 -14.23 5.42 52.78
C ASN A 681 -14.59 6.89 52.49
N LEU A 682 -15.89 7.18 52.43
CA LEU A 682 -16.41 8.53 52.25
C LEU A 682 -16.07 9.42 53.46
N LEU A 683 -16.23 8.94 54.69
CA LEU A 683 -15.82 9.67 55.89
C LEU A 683 -14.31 9.97 55.89
N SER A 684 -13.48 8.98 55.58
CA SER A 684 -12.03 9.16 55.48
C SER A 684 -11.65 10.24 54.48
N PHE A 685 -12.29 10.21 53.31
CA PHE A 685 -12.12 11.23 52.28
C PHE A 685 -12.58 12.61 52.79
N TYR A 686 -13.73 12.68 53.44
CA TYR A 686 -14.28 13.93 54.00
C TYR A 686 -13.34 14.58 55.03
N VAL A 687 -12.78 13.78 55.95
CA VAL A 687 -11.86 14.28 56.97
C VAL A 687 -10.58 14.80 56.31
N ASN A 688 -10.01 14.05 55.37
CA ASN A 688 -8.77 14.47 54.68
C ASN A 688 -8.93 15.78 53.90
N VAL A 689 -10.09 16.00 53.26
CA VAL A 689 -10.35 17.21 52.46
C VAL A 689 -10.71 18.44 53.31
N ASN A 690 -11.31 18.23 54.49
CA ASN A 690 -11.83 19.32 55.32
C ASN A 690 -10.99 19.65 56.55
N ARG A 691 -9.84 18.99 56.76
CA ARG A 691 -8.86 19.37 57.79
C ARG A 691 -8.49 20.85 57.68
N GLY A 692 -8.57 21.56 58.80
CA GLY A 692 -8.15 22.95 58.90
C GLY A 692 -9.16 23.99 58.38
N ARG A 693 -10.28 23.56 57.78
CA ARG A 693 -11.33 24.47 57.30
C ARG A 693 -12.10 25.13 58.45
N PRO A 694 -12.64 26.34 58.28
CA PRO A 694 -13.45 26.99 59.32
C PRO A 694 -14.71 26.16 59.64
N VAL A 695 -14.94 25.90 60.92
CA VAL A 695 -16.14 25.27 61.45
C VAL A 695 -16.66 26.05 62.64
N CYS A 696 -17.97 26.25 62.70
CA CYS A 696 -18.63 26.83 63.87
C CYS A 696 -18.71 25.81 64.99
N GLN A 697 -18.09 26.10 66.14
CA GLN A 697 -18.05 25.19 67.28
C GLN A 697 -19.40 25.05 68.01
N VAL A 698 -20.39 25.89 67.68
CA VAL A 698 -21.74 25.87 68.28
C VAL A 698 -22.73 25.08 67.43
N CYS A 699 -22.69 25.22 66.10
CA CYS A 699 -23.69 24.59 65.21
C CYS A 699 -23.13 23.67 64.14
N GLY A 700 -21.80 23.52 64.04
CA GLY A 700 -21.17 22.65 63.05
C GLY A 700 -21.23 23.17 61.61
N ASP A 701 -21.67 24.42 61.40
CA ASP A 701 -21.67 25.07 60.09
C ASP A 701 -20.24 25.25 59.55
N THR A 702 -20.04 25.07 58.25
CA THR A 702 -18.73 25.15 57.57
C THR A 702 -18.75 26.32 56.59
N PRO A 703 -18.69 27.58 57.09
CA PRO A 703 -18.86 28.76 56.25
C PRO A 703 -17.69 28.92 55.27
N SER A 704 -17.96 29.43 54.07
CA SER A 704 -16.91 29.84 53.12
C SER A 704 -16.22 31.15 53.54
N THR A 705 -16.81 31.88 54.49
CA THR A 705 -16.33 33.14 55.07
C THR A 705 -15.93 32.96 56.54
N ASP A 706 -15.14 33.88 57.09
CA ASP A 706 -14.67 33.90 58.50
C ASP A 706 -15.78 34.05 59.58
N ALA A 707 -17.07 33.95 59.23
CA ALA A 707 -18.19 34.12 60.15
C ALA A 707 -19.29 33.09 59.86
N CYS A 708 -19.86 32.52 60.93
CA CYS A 708 -21.08 31.73 60.85
C CYS A 708 -22.28 32.67 60.72
N THR A 709 -23.22 32.32 59.85
CA THR A 709 -24.44 33.09 59.59
C THR A 709 -25.33 33.27 60.81
N ILE A 710 -25.25 32.34 61.78
CA ILE A 710 -26.08 32.32 63.00
C ILE A 710 -25.30 32.81 64.23
N HIS A 711 -24.01 32.46 64.35
CA HIS A 711 -23.23 32.65 65.59
C HIS A 711 -22.04 33.61 65.46
N GLY A 712 -21.89 34.28 64.31
CA GLY A 712 -20.84 35.27 64.04
C GLY A 712 -19.42 34.69 63.96
N LYS A 713 -18.41 35.57 63.99
CA LYS A 713 -16.98 35.24 63.84
C LYS A 713 -16.34 34.61 65.10
N ALA A 714 -16.81 34.96 66.30
CA ALA A 714 -16.21 34.54 67.56
C ALA A 714 -16.23 33.01 67.79
N ASN A 715 -17.17 32.31 67.14
CA ASN A 715 -17.40 30.87 67.34
C ASN A 715 -16.85 30.00 66.20
N VAL A 716 -16.12 30.59 65.24
CA VAL A 716 -15.53 29.87 64.10
C VAL A 716 -14.06 29.59 64.39
N THR A 717 -13.67 28.32 64.35
CA THR A 717 -12.28 27.90 64.50
C THR A 717 -11.88 26.97 63.36
N SER A 718 -10.58 26.79 63.17
CA SER A 718 -10.06 25.76 62.25
C SER A 718 -10.47 24.37 62.75
N SER A 719 -11.06 23.55 61.87
CA SER A 719 -11.58 22.23 62.19
C SER A 719 -10.44 21.23 62.43
N ASN A 720 -10.60 20.45 63.49
CA ASN A 720 -9.75 19.28 63.75
C ASN A 720 -10.47 17.98 63.33
N ASP A 721 -9.83 16.83 63.49
CA ASP A 721 -10.40 15.56 63.04
C ASP A 721 -11.72 15.18 63.74
N ILE A 722 -11.84 15.44 65.05
CA ILE A 722 -13.08 15.18 65.77
C ILE A 722 -14.21 16.09 65.30
N ASP A 723 -13.91 17.35 64.98
CA ASP A 723 -14.88 18.30 64.45
C ASP A 723 -15.37 17.83 63.07
N ASN A 724 -14.46 17.44 62.16
CA ASN A 724 -14.82 16.96 60.83
C ASN A 724 -15.64 15.66 60.87
N ILE A 725 -15.29 14.71 61.74
CA ILE A 725 -16.09 13.48 61.94
C ILE A 725 -17.46 13.83 62.51
N SER A 726 -17.54 14.79 63.43
CA SER A 726 -18.82 15.23 64.02
C SER A 726 -19.71 15.92 62.98
N VAL A 727 -19.15 16.73 62.06
CA VAL A 727 -19.93 17.36 60.98
C VAL A 727 -20.48 16.29 60.04
N PHE A 728 -19.66 15.30 59.69
CA PHE A 728 -20.07 14.20 58.83
C PHE A 728 -21.23 13.40 59.46
N VAL A 729 -21.10 13.02 60.75
CA VAL A 729 -22.16 12.30 61.48
C VAL A 729 -23.43 13.16 61.62
N MET A 730 -23.29 14.44 61.92
CA MET A 730 -24.41 15.38 62.03
C MET A 730 -25.23 15.43 60.75
N ARG A 731 -24.56 15.58 59.60
CA ARG A 731 -25.22 15.64 58.29
C ARG A 731 -25.80 14.28 57.90
N ALA A 732 -25.02 13.19 58.03
CA ALA A 732 -25.50 11.84 57.72
C ALA A 732 -26.78 11.47 58.50
N ILE A 733 -26.83 11.73 59.81
CA ILE A 733 -28.01 11.45 60.63
C ILE A 733 -29.17 12.37 60.25
N SER A 734 -28.91 13.64 59.94
CA SER A 734 -29.94 14.58 59.50
C SER A 734 -30.57 14.17 58.16
N ASP A 735 -29.75 13.70 57.21
CA ASP A 735 -30.22 13.17 55.93
C ASP A 735 -31.08 11.93 56.13
N ILE A 736 -30.65 11.00 57.00
CA ILE A 736 -31.42 9.79 57.35
C ILE A 736 -32.76 10.17 57.97
N LYS A 737 -32.79 11.11 58.93
CA LYS A 737 -34.03 11.59 59.55
C LYS A 737 -34.95 12.23 58.51
N SER A 738 -34.43 13.13 57.67
CA SER A 738 -35.21 13.82 56.65
C SER A 738 -35.79 12.85 55.60
N GLY A 739 -35.02 11.82 55.24
CA GLY A 739 -35.39 10.82 54.25
C GLY A 739 -36.37 9.78 54.77
N LEU A 740 -36.14 9.19 55.95
CA LEU A 740 -36.90 8.05 56.47
C LEU A 740 -38.01 8.43 57.46
N ILE A 741 -37.85 9.52 58.22
CA ILE A 741 -38.84 9.96 59.21
C ILE A 741 -39.72 11.07 58.62
N GLY A 742 -39.16 11.90 57.75
CA GLY A 742 -39.86 12.92 56.97
C GLY A 742 -39.32 14.34 57.16
N PRO A 743 -39.79 15.31 56.36
CA PRO A 743 -39.25 16.66 56.32
C PRO A 743 -39.48 17.48 57.61
N THR A 744 -40.38 17.04 58.49
CA THR A 744 -40.67 17.66 59.79
C THR A 744 -39.82 17.11 60.94
N ALA A 745 -38.96 16.12 60.67
CA ALA A 745 -38.08 15.55 61.69
C ALA A 745 -37.00 16.57 62.11
N LYS A 746 -36.80 16.73 63.42
CA LYS A 746 -35.75 17.61 63.95
C LYS A 746 -34.36 17.09 63.52
N PRO A 747 -33.54 17.90 62.83
CA PRO A 747 -32.21 17.48 62.39
C PRO A 747 -31.32 17.15 63.59
N CYS A 748 -30.25 16.39 63.34
CA CYS A 748 -29.23 16.10 64.36
C CYS A 748 -28.52 17.40 64.73
N THR A 749 -28.47 17.73 66.01
CA THR A 749 -27.72 18.91 66.46
C THR A 749 -26.22 18.61 66.51
N TRP A 750 -25.41 19.66 66.45
CA TRP A 750 -23.95 19.54 66.57
C TRP A 750 -23.51 18.84 67.85
N GLU A 751 -24.14 19.18 68.97
CA GLU A 751 -23.85 18.59 70.28
C GLU A 751 -24.20 17.10 70.33
N GLU A 752 -25.34 16.70 69.74
CA GLU A 752 -25.75 15.29 69.61
C GLU A 752 -24.72 14.51 68.79
N ALA A 753 -24.32 15.02 67.63
CA ALA A 753 -23.35 14.37 66.76
C ALA A 753 -21.97 14.25 67.43
N ARG A 754 -21.49 15.34 68.05
CA ARG A 754 -20.22 15.35 68.79
C ARG A 754 -20.25 14.36 69.97
N GLY A 755 -21.38 14.26 70.67
CA GLY A 755 -21.59 13.29 71.75
C GLY A 755 -21.61 11.84 71.27
N ILE A 756 -22.14 11.55 70.08
CA ILE A 756 -22.04 10.22 69.44
C ILE A 756 -20.58 9.89 69.15
N VAL A 757 -19.87 10.78 68.47
CA VAL A 757 -18.47 10.60 68.06
C VAL A 757 -17.57 10.39 69.29
N GLN A 758 -17.71 11.21 70.33
CA GLN A 758 -16.95 11.06 71.57
C GLN A 758 -17.20 9.73 72.28
N ARG A 759 -18.45 9.24 72.30
CA ARG A 759 -18.77 7.92 72.88
C ARG A 759 -18.12 6.79 72.09
N VAL A 760 -18.18 6.83 70.76
CA VAL A 760 -17.53 5.83 69.89
C VAL A 760 -16.03 5.80 70.15
N LEU A 761 -15.37 6.96 70.16
CA LEU A 761 -13.93 7.06 70.40
C LEU A 761 -13.53 6.62 71.81
N THR A 762 -14.34 6.94 72.82
CA THR A 762 -14.12 6.47 74.20
C THR A 762 -14.23 4.95 74.29
N ASN A 763 -15.20 4.35 73.59
CA ASN A 763 -15.35 2.90 73.52
C ASN A 763 -14.19 2.23 72.78
N LEU A 764 -13.69 2.83 71.69
CA LEU A 764 -12.51 2.34 70.96
C LEU A 764 -11.25 2.38 71.83
N LYS A 765 -11.08 3.45 72.63
CA LYS A 765 -10.01 3.56 73.64
C LYS A 765 -10.14 2.50 74.74
N ARG A 766 -11.36 2.27 75.26
CA ARG A 766 -11.62 1.22 76.28
C ARG A 766 -11.35 -0.20 75.74
N ARG A 767 -11.64 -0.45 74.47
CA ARG A 767 -11.39 -1.75 73.80
C ARG A 767 -9.93 -1.93 73.34
N GLY A 768 -9.05 -0.96 73.59
CA GLY A 768 -7.64 -1.01 73.19
C GLY A 768 -7.38 -0.90 71.69
N LYS A 769 -8.40 -0.58 70.87
CA LYS A 769 -8.24 -0.43 69.40
C LYS A 769 -7.55 0.88 69.01
N ILE A 770 -7.57 1.87 69.90
CA ILE A 770 -6.83 3.14 69.79
C ILE A 770 -6.13 3.35 71.13
N THR A 771 -4.86 3.77 71.11
CA THR A 771 -4.12 3.98 72.37
C THR A 771 -4.77 5.08 73.21
N SER A 772 -4.71 4.95 74.54
CA SER A 772 -5.26 5.96 75.46
C SER A 772 -4.60 7.34 75.27
N LYS A 773 -3.34 7.35 74.82
CA LYS A 773 -2.52 8.54 74.53
C LYS A 773 -2.80 9.18 73.16
N THR A 774 -3.54 8.54 72.25
CA THR A 774 -3.83 9.10 70.93
C THR A 774 -4.68 10.37 71.06
N SER A 775 -4.20 11.46 70.46
CA SER A 775 -4.93 12.73 70.36
C SER A 775 -6.08 12.59 69.36
N VAL A 776 -7.30 12.82 69.84
CA VAL A 776 -8.50 12.76 69.00
C VAL A 776 -8.61 13.98 68.07
N ARG A 777 -7.83 15.03 68.32
CA ARG A 777 -7.76 16.22 67.47
C ARG A 777 -6.90 16.02 66.22
N ALA A 778 -6.03 15.01 66.21
CA ALA A 778 -5.12 14.71 65.10
C ALA A 778 -4.89 13.19 65.02
N LEU A 779 -5.78 12.50 64.33
CA LEU A 779 -5.73 11.05 64.11
C LEU A 779 -4.82 10.72 62.93
N LEU A 780 -4.10 9.60 63.02
CA LEU A 780 -3.32 9.12 61.89
C LEU A 780 -4.26 8.63 60.78
N PRO A 781 -3.88 8.74 59.49
CA PRO A 781 -4.70 8.24 58.39
C PRO A 781 -5.10 6.76 58.54
N GLY A 782 -4.22 5.94 59.11
CA GLY A 782 -4.52 4.54 59.44
C GLY A 782 -5.59 4.37 60.52
N ASP A 783 -5.58 5.22 61.56
CA ASP A 783 -6.59 5.20 62.62
C ASP A 783 -7.97 5.58 62.07
N ILE A 784 -8.02 6.54 61.14
CA ILE A 784 -9.26 6.97 60.49
C ILE A 784 -9.77 5.87 59.55
N ASN A 785 -8.91 5.34 58.67
CA ASN A 785 -9.34 4.39 57.62
C ASN A 785 -9.73 3.01 58.16
N TYR A 786 -9.04 2.50 59.18
CA TYR A 786 -9.17 1.10 59.60
C TYR A 786 -9.87 0.92 60.95
N VAL A 787 -10.01 1.98 61.75
CA VAL A 787 -10.53 1.86 63.12
C VAL A 787 -11.72 2.78 63.38
N VAL A 788 -11.55 4.09 63.23
CA VAL A 788 -12.59 5.09 63.53
C VAL A 788 -13.66 5.09 62.44
N GLY A 789 -13.26 5.07 61.17
CA GLY A 789 -14.17 5.10 60.04
C GLY A 789 -15.18 3.96 60.03
N PRO A 790 -14.75 2.69 60.16
CA PRO A 790 -15.66 1.56 60.25
C PRO A 790 -16.59 1.63 61.46
N ALA A 791 -16.10 2.08 62.62
CA ALA A 791 -16.90 2.19 63.83
C ALA A 791 -17.97 3.30 63.75
N ILE A 792 -17.67 4.41 63.06
CA ILE A 792 -18.64 5.48 62.82
C ILE A 792 -19.67 5.05 61.77
N ALA A 793 -19.23 4.37 60.71
CA ALA A 793 -20.12 3.83 59.69
C ALA A 793 -21.14 2.84 60.28
N GLU A 794 -20.70 1.93 61.16
CA GLU A 794 -21.56 0.98 61.87
C GLU A 794 -22.64 1.69 62.72
N VAL A 795 -22.28 2.81 63.38
CA VAL A 795 -23.24 3.61 64.16
C VAL A 795 -24.26 4.29 63.26
N ILE A 796 -23.83 4.85 62.13
CA ILE A 796 -24.73 5.44 61.12
C ILE A 796 -25.66 4.36 60.55
N GLY A 797 -25.14 3.18 60.22
CA GLY A 797 -25.91 2.06 59.70
C GLY A 797 -26.91 1.50 60.70
N THR A 798 -26.53 1.42 61.97
CA THR A 798 -27.45 1.04 63.06
C THR A 798 -28.59 2.05 63.17
N TYR A 799 -28.26 3.35 63.17
CA TYR A 799 -29.25 4.42 63.22
C TYR A 799 -30.18 4.41 61.99
N PHE A 800 -29.63 4.14 60.81
CA PHE A 800 -30.40 3.97 59.58
C PHE A 800 -31.42 2.83 59.71
N ASN A 801 -30.98 1.66 60.17
CA ASN A 801 -31.84 0.48 60.29
C ASN A 801 -32.92 0.64 61.37
N GLU A 802 -32.61 1.33 62.48
CA GLU A 802 -33.61 1.71 63.48
C GLU A 802 -34.65 2.68 62.91
N SER A 803 -34.19 3.69 62.17
CA SER A 803 -35.07 4.66 61.49
C SER A 803 -35.92 4.00 60.41
N LEU A 804 -35.38 3.01 59.70
CA LEU A 804 -36.09 2.21 58.72
C LEU A 804 -37.22 1.39 59.35
N ARG A 805 -36.95 0.73 60.49
CA ARG A 805 -37.98 0.00 61.25
C ARG A 805 -39.07 0.92 61.77
N TYR A 806 -38.71 2.13 62.18
CA TYR A 806 -39.67 3.15 62.57
C TYR A 806 -40.55 3.59 61.38
N ALA A 807 -39.93 3.89 60.23
CA ALA A 807 -40.62 4.27 58.99
C ALA A 807 -41.58 3.16 58.51
N ALA A 808 -41.19 1.89 58.59
CA ALA A 808 -42.03 0.76 58.20
C ALA A 808 -43.31 0.67 59.03
N ARG A 809 -43.22 0.88 60.35
CA ARG A 809 -44.38 0.91 61.25
C ARG A 809 -45.34 2.06 60.96
N GLY A 810 -44.84 3.16 60.41
CA GLY A 810 -45.65 4.29 59.95
C GLY A 810 -46.36 4.00 58.62
N ALA A 811 -45.68 3.29 57.71
CA ALA A 811 -46.24 2.86 56.42
C ALA A 811 -47.29 1.76 56.55
N ASP A 812 -47.24 0.91 57.58
CA ASP A 812 -48.28 -0.11 57.85
C ASP A 812 -49.59 0.48 58.43
N ARG A 813 -49.61 1.77 58.80
CA ARG A 813 -50.77 2.46 59.41
C ARG A 813 -51.49 3.44 58.48
N GLY A 814 -50.96 3.70 57.29
CA GLY A 814 -51.56 4.54 56.25
C GLY A 814 -51.79 3.74 54.99
#